data_AF-A0A2T0Y4Z4-F1
#
_entry.id   AF-A0A2T0Y4Z4-F1
#
_cell.length_a   1.000
_cell.length_b   1.000
_cell.length_c   1.000
_cell.angle_alpha   90.00
_cell.angle_beta   90.00
_cell.angle_gamma   90.00
#
_symmetry.space_group_name_H-M   'P 1'
#
loop_
_entity.id
_entity.type
_entity.pdbx_description
1 polymer ?
#
loop_
_entity_poly.entity_id
_entity_poly.type
_entity_poly.pdbx_seq_one_letter_code
_entity_poly.pdbx_strand_id
1 'polypeptide(L)'
;METLIIIGLLGGLITGISPCILPMLPVIFFAGGVEGARQRTEAAGGRIAADDGAPDGGPDAAAGEGGGVSPALFAGAPSAVRVGRSGQVTSGPRTGRGGTVTLPLSPEEPAPGRDDRRPSRSASSAGRSWRPYLVIAGLVLSFTVFTLLGSVLLTALGLPQDLLRWLGITLLAAIGVGMIVPRIEEVLERPFQRIAAFGSRKGAARQDRGAFLLGLGLGVLYVPCAGPVLAAITVAGATGNIGPGTVALTVSFAVGAAIPLLVFALAGRRVAERVRGFQRHQRGIRVTGGVVMIVLAVALAFDVPAQIQRALPDYTGALQEQVDANESVQEALELGGIVTDANRELSNCTSGSTELADCGTAPPLTGITQWLNTPGDEPVALEDLRGQVVLIDFWTYSCINCQRAIPHVNAWYDKYQDAGLEVIGVHTPEFAFERETRNVIAGAEDLGVEYPIAQDNSYSTWTTYRNRYWPAEYLIDADGTVRYLKFGEGDYAVTEQHIRDLLVAADPGVELPPPSDVVDTTPDAETTPETYLALNKVFNYAGPTAYGSGEETFEPAAEQQPDTFSLGGTWDVDFQGATAVSDDARLVLAYQATDVFAVLGGEGTVTARVTAPDGTVRSEEEIAVGGNPTLYDVLRGDGPTDGTVELEVPAGVSVYTFTFG
;
A
#
# COMPACT_ATOMS: atom_id res chain seq x y z
N MET A 1 -1.49 14.73 14.67
CA MET A 1 -2.52 13.76 15.11
C MET A 1 -3.88 14.04 14.48
N GLU A 2 -4.35 15.29 14.46
CA GLU A 2 -5.64 15.68 13.84
C GLU A 2 -5.72 15.32 12.33
N THR A 3 -4.66 15.59 11.57
CA THR A 3 -4.57 15.26 10.14
C THR A 3 -4.73 13.75 9.88
N LEU A 4 -4.09 12.90 10.69
CA LEU A 4 -4.20 11.44 10.57
C LEU A 4 -5.61 10.92 10.88
N ILE A 5 -6.29 11.54 11.85
CA ILE A 5 -7.68 11.19 12.19
C ILE A 5 -8.60 11.51 11.02
N ILE A 6 -8.43 12.68 10.38
CA ILE A 6 -9.21 13.11 9.23
C ILE A 6 -8.95 12.20 8.02
N ILE A 7 -7.69 11.92 7.70
CA ILE A 7 -7.29 11.03 6.60
C ILE A 7 -7.88 9.63 6.81
N GLY A 8 -7.73 9.05 8.00
CA GLY A 8 -8.29 7.74 8.32
C GLY A 8 -9.82 7.73 8.19
N LEU A 9 -10.52 8.71 8.76
CA LEU A 9 -11.98 8.80 8.69
C LEU A 9 -12.48 8.90 7.23
N LEU A 10 -11.86 9.75 6.41
CA LEU A 10 -12.21 9.92 5.01
C LEU A 10 -11.90 8.67 4.18
N GLY A 11 -10.72 8.08 4.37
CA GLY A 11 -10.33 6.82 3.73
C GLY A 11 -11.30 5.69 4.08
N GLY A 12 -11.70 5.60 5.34
CA GLY A 12 -12.71 4.65 5.81
C GLY A 12 -14.08 4.90 5.17
N LEU A 13 -14.53 6.15 5.10
CA LEU A 13 -15.82 6.51 4.49
C LEU A 13 -15.88 6.13 3.01
N ILE A 14 -14.82 6.43 2.26
CA ILE A 14 -14.70 6.10 0.82
C ILE A 14 -14.67 4.58 0.65
N THR A 15 -13.88 3.88 1.47
CA THR A 15 -13.81 2.42 1.47
C THR A 15 -15.18 1.81 1.77
N GLY A 16 -15.96 2.40 2.68
CA GLY A 16 -17.33 2.01 3.03
C GLY A 16 -18.34 2.06 1.88
N ILE A 17 -18.02 2.75 0.78
CA ILE A 17 -18.84 2.86 -0.45
C ILE A 17 -18.21 2.06 -1.61
N SER A 18 -17.05 1.43 -1.38
CA SER A 18 -16.29 0.69 -2.38
C SER A 18 -17.12 -0.42 -3.05
N PRO A 19 -16.88 -0.70 -4.35
CA PRO A 19 -17.45 -1.85 -5.08
C PRO A 19 -17.32 -3.19 -4.35
N CYS A 20 -16.37 -3.31 -3.43
CA CYS A 20 -16.15 -4.51 -2.63
C CYS A 20 -17.26 -4.78 -1.58
N ILE A 21 -18.05 -3.77 -1.19
CA ILE A 21 -19.04 -3.87 -0.10
C ILE A 21 -20.45 -4.08 -0.62
N LEU A 22 -20.75 -3.52 -1.79
CA LEU A 22 -22.02 -3.69 -2.49
C LEU A 22 -22.52 -5.15 -2.56
N PRO A 23 -21.66 -6.17 -2.80
CA PRO A 23 -22.08 -7.57 -2.85
C PRO A 23 -22.44 -8.18 -1.48
N MET A 24 -21.93 -7.60 -0.39
CA MET A 24 -22.17 -8.02 1.00
C MET A 24 -23.40 -7.37 1.62
N LEU A 25 -23.90 -6.27 1.03
CA LEU A 25 -25.10 -5.57 1.51
C LEU A 25 -26.29 -6.51 1.72
N PRO A 26 -26.63 -7.45 0.82
CA PRO A 26 -27.73 -8.37 1.06
C PRO A 26 -27.61 -9.13 2.38
N VAL A 27 -26.41 -9.63 2.73
CA VAL A 27 -26.17 -10.37 3.99
C VAL A 27 -26.39 -9.46 5.20
N ILE A 28 -25.91 -8.22 5.14
CA ILE A 28 -26.08 -7.23 6.21
C ILE A 28 -27.54 -6.82 6.38
N PHE A 29 -28.25 -6.61 5.26
CA PHE A 29 -29.69 -6.34 5.23
C PHE A 29 -30.50 -7.53 5.79
N PHE A 30 -30.09 -8.77 5.51
CA PHE A 30 -30.74 -9.97 6.02
C PHE A 30 -30.40 -10.25 7.49
N ALA A 31 -29.16 -10.08 7.94
CA ALA A 31 -28.81 -10.19 9.35
C ALA A 31 -29.57 -9.17 10.22
N GLY A 32 -29.86 -7.98 9.68
CA GLY A 32 -30.72 -6.98 10.34
C GLY A 32 -32.23 -7.28 10.28
N GLY A 33 -32.70 -8.07 9.31
CA GLY A 33 -34.13 -8.31 9.05
C GLY A 33 -34.67 -9.69 9.42
N VAL A 34 -33.85 -10.74 9.43
CA VAL A 34 -34.28 -12.15 9.51
C VAL A 34 -34.80 -12.55 10.90
N GLU A 35 -34.46 -11.82 11.96
CA GLU A 35 -34.99 -12.11 13.32
C GLU A 35 -36.28 -11.38 13.65
N GLY A 36 -36.63 -10.32 12.91
CA GLY A 36 -37.92 -9.63 13.07
C GLY A 36 -39.12 -10.48 12.61
N ALA A 37 -38.87 -11.50 11.78
CA ALA A 37 -39.87 -12.47 11.36
C ALA A 37 -40.07 -13.58 12.42
N ARG A 38 -39.01 -14.02 13.11
CA ARG A 38 -39.09 -15.01 14.20
C ARG A 38 -39.86 -14.48 15.42
N GLN A 39 -39.68 -13.21 15.77
CA GLN A 39 -40.42 -12.57 16.87
C GLN A 39 -41.93 -12.45 16.62
N ARG A 40 -42.39 -12.34 15.36
CA ARG A 40 -43.82 -12.28 15.04
C ARG A 40 -44.51 -13.65 15.12
N THR A 41 -43.77 -14.73 14.86
CA THR A 41 -44.29 -16.10 14.98
C THR A 41 -44.34 -16.55 16.45
N GLU A 42 -43.38 -16.15 17.29
CA GLU A 42 -43.41 -16.46 18.74
C GLU A 42 -44.49 -15.65 19.50
N ALA A 43 -44.76 -14.40 19.12
CA ALA A 43 -45.83 -13.61 19.72
C ALA A 43 -47.25 -14.06 19.30
N ALA A 44 -47.37 -14.72 18.13
CA ALA A 44 -48.64 -15.26 17.63
C ALA A 44 -48.89 -16.73 18.02
N GLY A 45 -47.85 -17.50 18.36
CA GLY A 45 -47.93 -18.92 18.72
C GLY A 45 -48.20 -19.23 20.20
N GLY A 46 -48.26 -18.21 21.07
CA GLY A 46 -48.45 -18.36 22.52
C GLY A 46 -49.88 -18.67 22.99
N ARG A 47 -50.73 -19.27 22.15
CA ARG A 47 -52.05 -19.80 22.54
C ARG A 47 -52.36 -21.05 21.74
N ILE A 48 -51.92 -22.19 22.22
CA ILE A 48 -52.63 -23.49 22.31
C ILE A 48 -51.69 -24.38 23.12
N ALA A 49 -52.18 -24.80 24.29
CA ALA A 49 -51.47 -25.67 25.21
C ALA A 49 -51.80 -27.14 24.94
N ALA A 50 -50.81 -27.99 25.29
CA ALA A 50 -50.90 -29.36 25.82
C ALA A 50 -51.66 -30.43 25.02
N ASP A 51 -50.98 -31.53 24.67
CA ASP A 51 -51.22 -32.81 25.36
C ASP A 51 -50.09 -33.82 25.07
N ASP A 52 -50.02 -34.81 25.96
CA ASP A 52 -48.98 -35.78 26.30
C ASP A 52 -48.47 -36.77 25.23
N GLY A 53 -47.31 -37.38 25.52
CA GLY A 53 -47.03 -38.77 25.14
C GLY A 53 -45.70 -39.04 24.43
N ALA A 54 -44.71 -39.51 25.19
CA ALA A 54 -43.60 -40.36 24.69
C ALA A 54 -44.14 -41.81 24.42
N PRO A 55 -43.37 -42.81 23.95
CA PRO A 55 -41.91 -42.85 23.70
C PRO A 55 -41.44 -43.69 22.48
N ASP A 56 -40.12 -43.85 22.41
CA ASP A 56 -39.34 -45.02 21.95
C ASP A 56 -39.09 -45.33 20.47
N GLY A 57 -37.82 -45.68 20.22
CA GLY A 57 -37.38 -46.48 19.07
C GLY A 57 -36.13 -45.95 18.38
N GLY A 58 -34.95 -46.28 18.92
CA GLY A 58 -33.68 -46.25 18.17
C GLY A 58 -33.57 -47.38 17.13
N PRO A 59 -32.34 -47.73 16.70
CA PRO A 59 -31.76 -47.21 15.46
C PRO A 59 -31.38 -48.36 14.50
N ASP A 60 -30.41 -48.11 13.61
CA ASP A 60 -29.76 -49.04 12.66
C ASP A 60 -30.38 -49.10 11.27
N ALA A 61 -29.66 -49.29 10.17
CA ALA A 61 -28.25 -49.18 9.82
C ALA A 61 -28.18 -49.47 8.30
N ALA A 62 -27.06 -49.07 7.70
CA ALA A 62 -26.41 -49.74 6.56
C ALA A 62 -27.06 -49.72 5.15
N ALA A 63 -26.28 -49.10 4.26
CA ALA A 63 -25.73 -49.65 3.01
C ALA A 63 -26.66 -50.19 1.91
N GLY A 64 -26.40 -49.74 0.69
CA GLY A 64 -26.92 -50.36 -0.53
C GLY A 64 -26.40 -49.67 -1.79
N GLU A 65 -25.39 -50.29 -2.39
CA GLU A 65 -24.83 -50.02 -3.72
C GLU A 65 -25.87 -50.16 -4.86
N GLY A 66 -25.51 -49.67 -6.04
CA GLY A 66 -25.86 -50.36 -7.29
C GLY A 66 -26.54 -49.55 -8.40
N GLY A 67 -25.75 -49.18 -9.41
CA GLY A 67 -25.95 -49.59 -10.81
C GLY A 67 -27.19 -49.17 -11.60
N GLY A 68 -26.95 -48.43 -12.68
CA GLY A 68 -27.16 -48.98 -14.03
C GLY A 68 -28.49 -48.73 -14.77
N VAL A 69 -28.37 -47.94 -15.85
CA VAL A 69 -28.94 -48.13 -17.21
C VAL A 69 -30.47 -47.94 -17.44
N SER A 70 -30.75 -47.09 -18.45
CA SER A 70 -31.98 -46.78 -19.24
C SER A 70 -32.77 -48.02 -19.75
N PRO A 71 -33.99 -47.95 -20.39
CA PRO A 71 -34.50 -46.88 -21.27
C PRO A 71 -36.04 -46.63 -21.41
N ALA A 72 -36.35 -45.60 -22.22
CA ALA A 72 -37.51 -45.38 -23.12
C ALA A 72 -38.95 -45.19 -22.56
N LEU A 73 -39.66 -44.15 -23.07
CA LEU A 73 -40.82 -44.26 -23.98
C LEU A 73 -41.70 -42.99 -24.04
N PHE A 74 -41.94 -42.48 -25.28
CA PHE A 74 -43.10 -41.70 -25.81
C PHE A 74 -43.51 -40.36 -25.13
N ALA A 75 -44.05 -39.32 -25.78
CA ALA A 75 -44.36 -38.93 -27.15
C ALA A 75 -44.83 -37.44 -27.11
N GLY A 76 -44.74 -36.71 -28.23
CA GLY A 76 -45.66 -35.59 -28.52
C GLY A 76 -45.06 -34.19 -28.62
N ALA A 77 -44.68 -33.79 -29.83
CA ALA A 77 -44.62 -32.38 -30.29
C ALA A 77 -45.98 -32.00 -30.93
N PRO A 78 -46.21 -30.80 -31.54
CA PRO A 78 -45.44 -29.54 -31.62
C PRO A 78 -46.33 -28.32 -31.19
N SER A 79 -45.95 -27.04 -31.14
CA SER A 79 -45.57 -26.16 -32.25
C SER A 79 -45.35 -24.72 -31.75
N ALA A 80 -44.31 -24.10 -32.30
CA ALA A 80 -43.99 -22.68 -32.49
C ALA A 80 -45.00 -21.57 -32.14
N VAL A 81 -44.47 -20.46 -31.60
CA VAL A 81 -44.96 -19.10 -31.89
C VAL A 81 -43.78 -18.18 -32.25
N ARG A 82 -43.85 -17.61 -33.45
CA ARG A 82 -42.98 -16.55 -33.99
C ARG A 82 -43.53 -15.17 -33.65
N VAL A 83 -42.61 -14.23 -33.57
CA VAL A 83 -42.78 -12.78 -33.43
C VAL A 83 -43.36 -12.16 -34.71
N GLY A 84 -44.24 -11.16 -34.52
CA GLY A 84 -44.75 -10.27 -35.58
C GLY A 84 -44.60 -8.80 -35.19
N ARG A 85 -44.19 -7.99 -36.17
CA ARG A 85 -43.70 -6.61 -36.09
C ARG A 85 -44.74 -5.67 -36.72
N SER A 86 -45.41 -4.84 -35.93
CA SER A 86 -46.18 -3.69 -36.44
C SER A 86 -46.41 -2.68 -35.31
N GLY A 87 -45.72 -1.55 -35.38
CA GLY A 87 -45.96 -0.43 -34.48
C GLY A 87 -47.33 0.20 -34.73
N GLN A 88 -48.08 0.42 -33.65
CA GLN A 88 -49.09 1.49 -33.59
C GLN A 88 -49.40 1.83 -32.13
N VAL A 89 -49.26 3.12 -31.82
CA VAL A 89 -49.68 3.77 -30.58
C VAL A 89 -51.17 4.11 -30.71
N THR A 90 -51.98 3.82 -29.69
CA THR A 90 -53.30 4.44 -29.52
C THR A 90 -53.56 4.86 -28.07
N SER A 91 -53.91 6.12 -27.95
CA SER A 91 -54.40 6.86 -26.79
C SER A 91 -55.93 6.81 -26.71
N GLY A 92 -56.51 6.75 -25.51
CA GLY A 92 -57.90 7.21 -25.27
C GLY A 92 -58.77 6.36 -24.31
N PRO A 93 -59.84 6.94 -23.72
CA PRO A 93 -60.12 6.80 -22.27
C PRO A 93 -61.54 6.29 -21.88
N ARG A 94 -61.74 6.15 -20.55
CA ARG A 94 -63.01 6.11 -19.76
C ARG A 94 -63.89 4.84 -19.88
N THR A 95 -64.34 4.25 -18.77
CA THR A 95 -65.45 4.68 -17.89
C THR A 95 -65.52 3.69 -16.69
N GLY A 96 -66.04 3.95 -15.49
CA GLY A 96 -66.80 5.07 -14.92
C GLY A 96 -67.35 4.71 -13.51
N ARG A 97 -68.11 5.68 -12.95
CA ARG A 97 -68.85 5.74 -11.66
C ARG A 97 -67.98 6.02 -10.41
N GLY A 98 -68.14 7.08 -9.62
CA GLY A 98 -69.22 8.08 -9.46
C GLY A 98 -69.72 8.06 -8.00
N GLY A 99 -69.47 9.11 -7.22
CA GLY A 99 -69.97 9.26 -5.85
C GLY A 99 -69.24 10.31 -5.01
N THR A 100 -69.76 11.54 -5.04
CA THR A 100 -69.43 12.74 -4.25
C THR A 100 -69.53 12.57 -2.73
N VAL A 101 -68.78 13.35 -1.94
CA VAL A 101 -69.28 14.29 -0.89
C VAL A 101 -68.10 15.06 -0.23
N THR A 102 -68.10 16.36 -0.52
CA THR A 102 -67.84 17.59 0.26
C THR A 102 -66.86 17.63 1.46
N LEU A 103 -65.91 18.58 1.38
CA LEU A 103 -65.20 19.25 2.48
C LEU A 103 -66.00 20.47 2.98
N PRO A 104 -65.81 20.89 4.24
CA PRO A 104 -65.69 22.32 4.51
C PRO A 104 -64.46 22.69 5.35
N LEU A 105 -64.05 23.94 5.16
CA LEU A 105 -62.94 24.67 5.78
C LEU A 105 -63.33 25.23 7.17
N SER A 106 -62.29 25.49 7.97
CA SER A 106 -62.04 26.21 9.25
C SER A 106 -63.03 27.30 9.72
N PRO A 107 -62.92 27.94 10.92
CA PRO A 107 -61.88 27.91 11.99
C PRO A 107 -62.47 27.87 13.45
N GLU A 108 -61.63 27.90 14.51
CA GLU A 108 -61.75 28.64 15.81
C GLU A 108 -60.94 27.98 16.98
N GLU A 109 -60.14 28.76 17.73
CA GLU A 109 -59.57 28.48 19.09
C GLU A 109 -60.59 28.87 20.21
N PRO A 110 -60.38 28.71 21.55
CA PRO A 110 -59.42 27.95 22.39
C PRO A 110 -60.11 27.07 23.51
N ALA A 111 -59.32 26.52 24.44
CA ALA A 111 -59.59 25.60 25.60
C ALA A 111 -60.64 26.08 26.66
N PRO A 112 -60.89 25.43 27.86
CA PRO A 112 -60.41 24.16 28.48
C PRO A 112 -61.50 23.27 29.16
N GLY A 113 -61.17 22.06 29.66
CA GLY A 113 -62.08 21.29 30.53
C GLY A 113 -61.61 19.89 30.99
N ARG A 114 -61.04 19.85 32.20
CA ARG A 114 -61.01 18.77 33.24
C ARG A 114 -62.13 17.71 33.16
N ASP A 115 -62.03 16.47 33.66
CA ASP A 115 -61.01 15.74 34.42
C ASP A 115 -61.31 14.22 34.36
N ASP A 116 -60.26 13.41 34.51
CA ASP A 116 -60.17 12.13 35.20
C ASP A 116 -61.03 10.87 34.86
N ARG A 117 -60.33 9.85 34.30
CA ARG A 117 -60.36 8.43 34.72
C ARG A 117 -59.09 7.70 34.25
N ARG A 118 -58.17 7.39 35.18
CA ARG A 118 -57.11 6.38 35.01
C ARG A 118 -57.71 4.96 35.14
N PRO A 119 -57.13 3.96 34.46
CA PRO A 119 -56.22 3.07 35.18
C PRO A 119 -54.90 2.75 34.45
N SER A 120 -53.85 2.61 35.27
CA SER A 120 -52.60 1.86 35.11
C SER A 120 -51.87 1.86 33.75
N ARG A 121 -50.76 2.59 33.74
CA ARG A 121 -49.61 2.43 32.85
C ARG A 121 -49.19 0.95 32.73
N SER A 122 -49.15 0.43 31.51
CA SER A 122 -48.03 -0.38 31.06
C SER A 122 -47.35 0.40 29.95
N ALA A 123 -46.35 1.21 30.35
CA ALA A 123 -45.42 1.77 29.40
C ALA A 123 -44.60 0.60 28.85
N SER A 124 -45.01 0.07 27.71
CA SER A 124 -44.09 -0.65 26.84
C SER A 124 -43.08 0.40 26.38
N SER A 125 -41.93 0.43 27.07
CA SER A 125 -40.77 1.14 26.58
C SER A 125 -40.48 0.54 25.21
N ALA A 126 -40.67 1.34 24.16
CA ALA A 126 -40.08 1.07 22.87
C ALA A 126 -38.56 1.18 23.08
N GLY A 127 -37.96 0.10 23.59
CA GLY A 127 -36.54 0.00 23.84
C GLY A 127 -35.82 0.26 22.53
N ARG A 128 -35.13 1.41 22.45
CA ARG A 128 -34.25 1.75 21.34
C ARG A 128 -33.22 0.63 21.23
N SER A 129 -33.34 -0.24 20.24
CA SER A 129 -32.47 -1.41 20.12
C SER A 129 -31.05 -0.94 19.83
N TRP A 130 -30.13 -1.06 20.79
CA TRP A 130 -28.70 -0.72 20.65
C TRP A 130 -27.93 -1.66 19.73
N ARG A 131 -28.59 -2.70 19.21
CA ARG A 131 -28.02 -3.78 18.38
C ARG A 131 -27.13 -3.28 17.22
N PRO A 132 -27.54 -2.32 16.37
CA PRO A 132 -26.68 -1.84 15.27
C PRO A 132 -25.36 -1.23 15.76
N TYR A 133 -25.41 -0.50 16.87
CA TYR A 133 -24.22 0.09 17.49
C TYR A 133 -23.30 -0.97 18.09
N LEU A 134 -23.85 -2.06 18.63
CA LEU A 134 -23.07 -3.19 19.14
C LEU A 134 -22.42 -4.03 18.03
N VAL A 135 -23.08 -4.20 16.88
CA VAL A 135 -22.46 -4.83 15.69
C VAL A 135 -21.27 -3.99 15.22
N ILE A 136 -21.43 -2.67 15.15
CA ILE A 136 -20.37 -1.76 14.73
C ILE A 136 -19.22 -1.73 15.73
N ALA A 137 -19.52 -1.68 17.02
CA ALA A 137 -18.48 -1.73 18.05
C ALA A 137 -17.68 -3.04 17.95
N GLY A 138 -18.33 -4.17 17.68
CA GLY A 138 -17.66 -5.45 17.42
C GLY A 138 -16.83 -5.43 16.14
N LEU A 139 -17.35 -4.84 15.06
CA LEU A 139 -16.64 -4.70 13.79
C LEU A 139 -15.38 -3.85 13.93
N VAL A 140 -15.49 -2.66 14.53
CA VAL A 140 -14.37 -1.74 14.76
C VAL A 140 -13.32 -2.40 15.66
N LEU A 141 -13.74 -3.05 16.75
CA LEU A 141 -12.82 -3.71 17.66
C LEU A 141 -12.08 -4.86 16.98
N SER A 142 -12.80 -5.76 16.30
CA SER A 142 -12.17 -6.90 15.63
C SER A 142 -11.26 -6.46 14.50
N PHE A 143 -11.69 -5.49 13.69
CA PHE A 143 -10.89 -4.97 12.59
C PHE A 143 -9.60 -4.33 13.11
N THR A 144 -9.68 -3.52 14.16
CA THR A 144 -8.50 -2.87 14.76
C THR A 144 -7.55 -3.91 15.37
N VAL A 145 -8.09 -4.88 16.13
CA VAL A 145 -7.29 -5.92 16.78
C VAL A 145 -6.65 -6.86 15.77
N PHE A 146 -7.40 -7.37 14.78
CA PHE A 146 -6.84 -8.30 13.79
C PHE A 146 -5.86 -7.63 12.84
N THR A 147 -6.09 -6.38 12.45
CA THR A 147 -5.15 -5.64 11.59
C THR A 147 -3.83 -5.39 12.32
N LEU A 148 -3.87 -4.91 13.57
CA LEU A 148 -2.66 -4.60 14.35
C LEU A 148 -1.95 -5.85 14.88
N LEU A 149 -2.69 -6.83 15.41
CA LEU A 149 -2.10 -8.06 15.94
C LEU A 149 -1.62 -8.98 14.82
N GLY A 150 -2.33 -9.01 13.69
CA GLY A 150 -1.98 -9.81 12.53
C GLY A 150 -0.66 -9.37 11.91
N SER A 151 -0.45 -8.06 11.73
CA SER A 151 0.81 -7.52 11.21
C SER A 151 1.98 -7.84 12.13
N VAL A 152 1.85 -7.58 13.44
CA VAL A 152 2.89 -7.88 14.43
C VAL A 152 3.25 -9.36 14.45
N LEU A 153 2.25 -10.23 14.42
CA LEU A 153 2.47 -11.67 14.50
C LEU A 153 3.24 -12.19 13.28
N LEU A 154 2.95 -11.69 12.09
CA LEU A 154 3.63 -12.13 10.87
C LEU A 154 5.05 -11.61 10.77
N THR A 155 5.28 -10.36 11.15
CA THR A 155 6.63 -9.80 11.24
C THR A 155 7.47 -10.58 12.25
N ALA A 156 6.91 -10.93 13.41
CA ALA A 156 7.59 -11.74 14.43
C ALA A 156 7.87 -13.19 13.99
N LEU A 157 7.09 -13.73 13.06
CA LEU A 157 7.24 -15.09 12.51
C LEU A 157 8.03 -15.15 11.19
N GLY A 158 8.47 -14.02 10.65
CA GLY A 158 9.21 -13.94 9.38
C GLY A 158 8.43 -14.45 8.17
N LEU A 159 7.09 -14.37 8.20
CA LEU A 159 6.23 -14.88 7.13
C LEU A 159 5.95 -13.80 6.06
N PRO A 160 5.88 -14.16 4.76
CA PRO A 160 5.62 -13.21 3.69
C PRO A 160 4.25 -12.54 3.85
N GLN A 161 4.18 -11.22 3.64
CA GLN A 161 2.95 -10.43 3.79
C GLN A 161 1.83 -10.86 2.83
N ASP A 162 2.19 -11.47 1.69
CA ASP A 162 1.25 -12.07 0.74
C ASP A 162 0.41 -13.20 1.34
N LEU A 163 0.87 -13.83 2.43
CA LEU A 163 0.11 -14.89 3.09
C LEU A 163 -1.23 -14.38 3.63
N LEU A 164 -1.29 -13.18 4.21
CA LEU A 164 -2.56 -12.60 4.68
C LEU A 164 -3.51 -12.30 3.54
N ARG A 165 -2.96 -11.77 2.45
CA ARG A 165 -3.71 -11.44 1.25
C ARG A 165 -4.36 -12.70 0.67
N TRP A 166 -3.59 -13.76 0.48
CA TRP A 166 -4.09 -15.04 -0.03
C TRP A 166 -5.05 -15.74 0.93
N LEU A 167 -4.82 -15.68 2.25
CA LEU A 167 -5.76 -16.18 3.26
C LEU A 167 -7.10 -15.44 3.18
N GLY A 168 -7.06 -14.10 3.04
CA GLY A 168 -8.24 -13.25 2.89
C GLY A 168 -9.02 -13.54 1.61
N ILE A 169 -8.35 -13.67 0.46
CA ILE A 169 -8.96 -14.01 -0.83
C ILE A 169 -9.57 -15.41 -0.79
N THR A 170 -8.87 -16.39 -0.20
CA THR A 170 -9.35 -17.77 -0.07
C THR A 170 -10.60 -17.84 0.80
N LEU A 171 -10.60 -17.10 1.92
CA LEU A 171 -11.77 -17.00 2.81
C LEU A 171 -12.95 -16.32 2.11
N LEU A 172 -12.71 -15.24 1.37
CA LEU A 172 -13.73 -14.52 0.60
C LEU A 172 -14.37 -15.43 -0.46
N ALA A 173 -13.55 -16.17 -1.20
CA ALA A 173 -14.01 -17.13 -2.21
C ALA A 173 -14.82 -18.27 -1.57
N ALA A 174 -14.36 -18.82 -0.43
CA ALA A 174 -15.08 -19.87 0.30
C ALA A 174 -16.48 -19.42 0.74
N ILE A 175 -16.61 -18.18 1.21
CA ILE A 175 -17.89 -17.58 1.62
C ILE A 175 -18.79 -17.34 0.41
N GLY A 176 -18.24 -16.82 -0.69
CA GLY A 176 -18.97 -16.66 -1.96
C GLY A 176 -19.54 -17.98 -2.47
N VAL A 177 -18.74 -19.06 -2.44
CA VAL A 177 -19.17 -20.42 -2.79
C VAL A 177 -20.25 -20.94 -1.82
N GLY A 178 -20.11 -20.68 -0.52
CA GLY A 178 -21.11 -21.03 0.49
C GLY A 178 -22.48 -20.38 0.25
N MET A 179 -22.51 -19.14 -0.24
CA MET A 179 -23.75 -18.43 -0.58
C MET A 179 -24.45 -19.01 -1.83
N ILE A 180 -23.71 -19.65 -2.74
CA ILE A 180 -24.25 -20.31 -3.95
C ILE A 180 -24.75 -21.72 -3.60
N VAL A 181 -24.03 -22.43 -2.72
CA VAL A 181 -24.30 -23.83 -2.35
C VAL A 181 -24.62 -23.94 -0.86
N PRO A 182 -25.91 -23.91 -0.45
CA PRO A 182 -26.31 -23.89 0.97
C PRO A 182 -25.88 -25.14 1.79
N ARG A 183 -25.51 -26.24 1.13
CA ARG A 183 -24.94 -27.44 1.77
C ARG A 183 -23.53 -27.21 2.33
N ILE A 184 -22.77 -26.28 1.76
CA ILE A 184 -21.39 -25.97 2.16
C ILE A 184 -21.40 -25.04 3.39
N GLU A 185 -22.38 -24.13 3.48
CA GLU A 185 -22.64 -23.25 4.63
C GLU A 185 -22.79 -24.07 5.94
N GLU A 186 -23.58 -25.15 5.91
CA GLU A 186 -23.76 -26.05 7.07
C GLU A 186 -22.47 -26.79 7.51
N VAL A 187 -21.53 -27.02 6.60
CA VAL A 187 -20.26 -27.71 6.92
C VAL A 187 -19.25 -26.73 7.52
N LEU A 188 -19.18 -25.51 6.97
CA LEU A 188 -18.34 -24.42 7.46
C LEU A 188 -18.81 -23.87 8.82
N GLU A 189 -20.11 -23.85 9.10
CA GLU A 189 -20.63 -23.31 10.37
C GLU A 189 -20.49 -24.26 11.56
N ARG A 190 -20.43 -25.58 11.34
CA ARG A 190 -20.30 -26.60 12.41
C ARG A 190 -19.19 -26.33 13.45
N PRO A 191 -17.95 -25.98 13.07
CA PRO A 191 -16.90 -25.64 14.04
C PRO A 191 -17.18 -24.34 14.79
N PHE A 192 -17.70 -23.30 14.13
CA PHE A 192 -18.02 -22.01 14.76
C PHE A 192 -19.21 -22.10 15.72
N GLN A 193 -20.23 -22.90 15.39
CA GLN A 193 -21.37 -23.15 16.27
C GLN A 193 -20.95 -23.87 17.56
N ARG A 194 -19.91 -24.71 17.54
CA ARG A 194 -19.34 -25.35 18.75
C ARG A 194 -18.59 -24.35 19.63
N ILE A 195 -17.83 -23.43 19.04
CA ILE A 195 -17.13 -22.36 19.76
C ILE A 195 -18.14 -21.34 20.33
N ALA A 196 -19.16 -20.97 19.56
CA ALA A 196 -20.26 -20.12 20.02
C ALA A 196 -21.11 -20.77 21.12
N ALA A 197 -21.25 -22.11 21.10
CA ALA A 197 -21.94 -22.87 22.15
C ALA A 197 -21.14 -22.90 23.47
N PHE A 198 -19.80 -22.84 23.41
CA PHE A 198 -18.93 -22.84 24.61
C PHE A 198 -19.09 -21.59 25.48
N GLY A 199 -19.52 -20.46 24.89
CA GLY A 199 -19.81 -19.21 25.62
C GLY A 199 -21.29 -19.00 26.02
N SER A 200 -22.19 -19.93 25.69
CA SER A 200 -23.64 -19.71 25.73
C SER A 200 -24.35 -20.39 26.91
N ARG A 201 -24.30 -19.79 28.11
CA ARG A 201 -25.25 -20.09 29.20
C ARG A 201 -26.19 -18.90 29.48
N LYS A 202 -27.48 -19.12 29.18
CA LYS A 202 -28.76 -18.46 29.58
C LYS A 202 -28.82 -16.94 29.88
N GLY A 203 -29.79 -16.25 29.24
CA GLY A 203 -30.41 -14.99 29.73
C GLY A 203 -30.51 -13.86 28.69
N ALA A 204 -31.45 -12.92 28.83
CA ALA A 204 -31.81 -11.85 27.89
C ALA A 204 -30.66 -10.92 27.41
N ALA A 205 -29.47 -10.99 28.02
CA ALA A 205 -28.20 -10.48 27.46
C ALA A 205 -27.77 -11.18 26.14
N ARG A 206 -28.50 -12.22 25.73
CA ARG A 206 -28.33 -13.05 24.53
C ARG A 206 -28.51 -12.30 23.21
N GLN A 207 -29.32 -11.23 23.20
CA GLN A 207 -29.68 -10.53 21.96
C GLN A 207 -28.66 -9.46 21.53
N ASP A 208 -27.89 -8.95 22.50
CA ASP A 208 -26.89 -7.89 22.35
C ASP A 208 -25.46 -8.46 22.21
N ARG A 209 -25.13 -9.56 22.92
CA ARG A 209 -23.85 -10.27 22.74
C ARG A 209 -23.75 -10.97 21.39
N GLY A 210 -24.85 -11.51 20.87
CA GLY A 210 -24.89 -12.10 19.53
C GLY A 210 -24.62 -11.07 18.42
N ALA A 211 -25.10 -9.83 18.61
CA ALA A 211 -24.84 -8.72 17.69
C ALA A 211 -23.36 -8.31 17.70
N PHE A 212 -22.74 -8.23 18.88
CA PHE A 212 -21.32 -7.93 19.01
C PHE A 212 -20.42 -9.05 18.42
N LEU A 213 -20.73 -10.32 18.69
CA LEU A 213 -20.01 -11.48 18.12
C LEU A 213 -20.15 -11.55 16.59
N LEU A 214 -21.32 -11.21 16.06
CA LEU A 214 -21.54 -11.10 14.62
C LEU A 214 -20.72 -9.94 14.03
N GLY A 215 -20.62 -8.81 14.75
CA GLY A 215 -19.70 -7.72 14.43
C GLY A 215 -18.24 -8.14 14.39
N LEU A 216 -17.78 -8.94 15.39
CA LEU A 216 -16.42 -9.47 15.41
C LEU A 216 -16.12 -10.33 14.17
N GLY A 217 -17.04 -11.23 13.81
CA GLY A 217 -16.88 -12.06 12.61
C GLY A 217 -16.77 -11.22 11.34
N LEU A 218 -17.67 -10.23 11.17
CA LEU A 218 -17.66 -9.35 10.00
C LEU A 218 -16.40 -8.48 9.90
N GLY A 219 -15.79 -8.10 11.03
CA GLY A 219 -14.55 -7.30 11.03
C GLY A 219 -13.37 -8.04 10.39
N VAL A 220 -13.23 -9.34 10.61
CA VAL A 220 -12.17 -10.16 10.00
C VAL A 220 -12.35 -10.29 8.49
N LEU A 221 -13.60 -10.46 8.03
CA LEU A 221 -13.92 -10.53 6.60
C LEU A 221 -13.65 -9.21 5.86
N TYR A 222 -13.61 -8.09 6.57
CA TYR A 222 -13.47 -6.77 5.98
C TYR A 222 -12.01 -6.39 5.67
N VAL A 223 -11.05 -7.05 6.33
CA VAL A 223 -9.60 -6.84 6.17
C VAL A 223 -9.14 -6.92 4.69
N PRO A 224 -9.44 -7.98 3.91
CA PRO A 224 -8.99 -8.08 2.52
C PRO A 224 -9.64 -7.06 1.57
N CYS A 225 -10.69 -6.37 2.00
CA CYS A 225 -11.44 -5.41 1.17
C CYS A 225 -11.06 -3.95 1.46
N ALA A 226 -10.14 -3.70 2.39
CA ALA A 226 -9.83 -2.37 2.90
C ALA A 226 -8.83 -1.55 2.04
N GLY A 227 -8.43 -2.09 0.89
CA GLY A 227 -7.70 -1.35 -0.16
C GLY A 227 -6.29 -0.87 0.21
N PRO A 228 -5.70 0.04 -0.59
CA PRO A 228 -4.34 0.56 -0.41
C PRO A 228 -4.12 1.27 0.94
N VAL A 229 -5.16 1.82 1.55
CA VAL A 229 -5.08 2.50 2.85
C VAL A 229 -4.74 1.51 3.97
N LEU A 230 -5.30 0.30 3.94
CA LEU A 230 -4.91 -0.76 4.88
C LEU A 230 -3.50 -1.26 4.61
N ALA A 231 -3.04 -1.26 3.35
CA ALA A 231 -1.64 -1.55 3.04
C ALA A 231 -0.71 -0.52 3.71
N ALA A 232 -1.01 0.78 3.62
CA ALA A 232 -0.26 1.82 4.31
C ALA A 232 -0.29 1.66 5.84
N ILE A 233 -1.44 1.31 6.44
CA ILE A 233 -1.55 1.03 7.88
C ILE A 233 -0.77 -0.23 8.28
N THR A 234 -0.79 -1.26 7.44
CA THR A 234 -0.08 -2.53 7.68
C THR A 234 1.43 -2.32 7.56
N VAL A 235 1.89 -1.55 6.57
CA VAL A 235 3.28 -1.13 6.43
C VAL A 235 3.71 -0.28 7.63
N ALA A 236 2.91 0.71 8.03
CA ALA A 236 3.17 1.52 9.22
C ALA A 236 3.08 0.74 10.55
N GLY A 237 2.42 -0.43 10.55
CA GLY A 237 2.40 -1.35 11.69
C GLY A 237 3.56 -2.36 11.66
N ALA A 238 4.08 -2.68 10.47
CA ALA A 238 5.21 -3.57 10.25
C ALA A 238 6.56 -2.93 10.63
N THR A 239 6.64 -1.60 10.64
CA THR A 239 7.81 -0.83 11.12
C THR A 239 8.02 -0.91 12.66
N GLY A 240 7.27 -1.75 13.37
CA GLY A 240 7.52 -2.09 14.79
C GLY A 240 7.10 -1.03 15.81
N ASN A 241 6.88 0.21 15.39
CA ASN A 241 6.42 1.31 16.24
C ASN A 241 4.90 1.46 16.14
N ILE A 242 4.14 0.69 16.96
CA ILE A 242 2.71 0.98 17.18
C ILE A 242 2.59 2.25 18.03
N GLY A 243 2.89 3.39 17.41
CA GLY A 243 2.73 4.70 18.01
C GLY A 243 1.24 5.07 18.16
N PRO A 244 0.92 6.06 19.00
CA PRO A 244 -0.44 6.60 19.12
C PRO A 244 -1.04 7.04 17.78
N GLY A 245 -0.20 7.44 16.82
CA GLY A 245 -0.58 7.82 15.46
C GLY A 245 -1.18 6.66 14.65
N THR A 246 -0.52 5.49 14.63
CA THR A 246 -0.99 4.30 13.90
C THR A 246 -2.29 3.75 14.50
N VAL A 247 -2.40 3.76 15.84
CA VAL A 247 -3.62 3.37 16.53
C VAL A 247 -4.75 4.36 16.22
N ALA A 248 -4.49 5.66 16.31
CA ALA A 248 -5.47 6.70 16.00
C ALA A 248 -5.96 6.62 14.55
N LEU A 249 -5.04 6.38 13.60
CA LEU A 249 -5.34 6.20 12.18
C LEU A 249 -6.17 4.93 11.92
N THR A 250 -5.81 3.80 12.54
CA THR A 250 -6.53 2.53 12.38
C THR A 250 -7.94 2.62 12.96
N VAL A 251 -8.08 3.23 14.14
CA VAL A 251 -9.39 3.44 14.79
C VAL A 251 -10.24 4.43 14.00
N SER A 252 -9.68 5.56 13.54
CA SER A 252 -10.42 6.54 12.75
C SER A 252 -10.87 5.95 11.41
N PHE A 253 -10.03 5.13 10.76
CA PHE A 253 -10.38 4.39 9.56
C PHE A 253 -11.51 3.39 9.79
N ALA A 254 -11.40 2.58 10.85
CA ALA A 254 -12.43 1.60 11.20
C ALA A 254 -13.79 2.28 11.50
N VAL A 255 -13.76 3.43 12.19
CA VAL A 255 -14.97 4.24 12.44
C VAL A 255 -15.51 4.83 11.14
N GLY A 256 -14.65 5.35 10.27
CA GLY A 256 -15.03 5.88 8.94
C GLY A 256 -15.75 4.83 8.09
N ALA A 257 -15.21 3.61 8.03
CA ALA A 257 -15.79 2.48 7.30
C ALA A 257 -17.12 2.00 7.92
N ALA A 258 -17.27 2.10 9.24
CA ALA A 258 -18.48 1.70 9.93
C ALA A 258 -19.68 2.64 9.70
N ILE A 259 -19.44 3.92 9.37
CA ILE A 259 -20.51 4.92 9.20
C ILE A 259 -21.43 4.57 8.01
N PRO A 260 -20.95 4.33 6.77
CA PRO A 260 -21.81 3.91 5.67
C PRO A 260 -22.56 2.60 5.97
N LEU A 261 -21.89 1.63 6.61
CA LEU A 261 -22.50 0.36 7.01
C LEU A 261 -23.65 0.55 8.01
N LEU A 262 -23.51 1.47 8.96
CA LEU A 262 -24.59 1.85 9.88
C LEU A 262 -25.79 2.41 9.13
N VAL A 263 -25.54 3.32 8.18
CA VAL A 263 -26.58 3.94 7.36
C VAL A 263 -27.34 2.88 6.56
N PHE A 264 -26.63 1.96 5.89
CA PHE A 264 -27.24 0.85 5.15
C PHE A 264 -28.01 -0.11 6.04
N ALA A 265 -27.48 -0.48 7.21
CA ALA A 265 -28.16 -1.35 8.17
C ALA A 265 -29.47 -0.74 8.68
N LEU A 266 -29.48 0.57 8.97
CA LEU A 266 -30.67 1.30 9.39
C LEU A 266 -31.69 1.48 8.24
N ALA A 267 -31.21 1.75 7.02
CA ALA A 267 -32.04 1.87 5.84
C ALA A 267 -32.71 0.52 5.49
N GLY A 268 -31.97 -0.58 5.58
CA GLY A 268 -32.46 -1.92 5.31
C GLY A 268 -33.60 -2.36 6.21
N ARG A 269 -33.56 -1.97 7.49
CA ARG A 269 -34.65 -2.25 8.42
C ARG A 269 -35.96 -1.56 8.02
N ARG A 270 -35.90 -0.30 7.55
CA ARG A 270 -37.08 0.43 7.03
C ARG A 270 -37.62 -0.17 5.73
N VAL A 271 -36.74 -0.59 4.82
CA VAL A 271 -37.12 -1.14 3.52
C VAL A 271 -37.71 -2.55 3.67
N ALA A 272 -37.10 -3.40 4.51
CA ALA A 272 -37.57 -4.76 4.78
C ALA A 272 -38.96 -4.78 5.44
N GLU A 273 -39.28 -3.80 6.28
CA GLU A 273 -40.61 -3.66 6.88
C GLU A 273 -41.69 -3.22 5.87
N ARG A 274 -41.29 -2.54 4.79
CA ARG A 274 -42.22 -1.94 3.82
C ARG A 274 -42.47 -2.80 2.58
N VAL A 275 -41.54 -3.68 2.20
CA VAL A 275 -41.61 -4.42 0.93
C VAL A 275 -41.73 -5.93 1.18
N ARG A 276 -42.97 -6.43 1.29
CA ARG A 276 -43.27 -7.87 1.44
C ARG A 276 -42.87 -8.73 0.22
N GLY A 277 -42.66 -8.11 -0.95
CA GLY A 277 -42.19 -8.78 -2.17
C GLY A 277 -40.71 -9.16 -2.17
N PHE A 278 -39.91 -8.58 -1.27
CA PHE A 278 -38.48 -8.84 -1.14
C PHE A 278 -38.19 -10.27 -0.66
N GLN A 279 -39.13 -10.87 0.09
CA GLN A 279 -39.01 -12.26 0.58
C GLN A 279 -39.08 -13.31 -0.55
N ARG A 280 -39.75 -13.01 -1.67
CA ARG A 280 -39.88 -13.96 -2.80
C ARG A 280 -38.62 -14.10 -3.65
N HIS A 281 -37.69 -13.14 -3.59
CA HIS A 281 -36.45 -13.13 -4.39
C HIS A 281 -35.19 -13.37 -3.55
N GLN A 282 -35.31 -13.77 -2.27
CA GLN A 282 -34.18 -13.96 -1.36
C GLN A 282 -33.12 -14.92 -1.92
N ARG A 283 -33.55 -16.00 -2.59
CA ARG A 283 -32.63 -16.96 -3.20
C ARG A 283 -31.87 -16.37 -4.39
N GLY A 284 -32.54 -15.58 -5.23
CA GLY A 284 -31.91 -14.90 -6.36
C GLY A 284 -30.87 -13.88 -5.88
N ILE A 285 -31.24 -13.04 -4.91
CA ILE A 285 -30.36 -12.02 -4.34
C ILE A 285 -29.11 -12.66 -3.68
N ARG A 286 -29.28 -13.77 -2.95
CA ARG A 286 -28.16 -14.48 -2.32
C ARG A 286 -27.20 -15.06 -3.36
N VAL A 287 -27.72 -15.74 -4.38
CA VAL A 287 -26.90 -16.35 -5.43
C VAL A 287 -26.17 -15.29 -6.26
N THR A 288 -26.85 -14.20 -6.64
CA THR A 288 -26.21 -13.07 -7.33
C THR A 288 -25.12 -12.44 -6.47
N GLY A 289 -25.36 -12.24 -5.17
CA GLY A 289 -24.33 -11.76 -4.23
C GLY A 289 -23.12 -12.69 -4.16
N GLY A 290 -23.34 -14.01 -4.06
CA GLY A 290 -22.26 -15.00 -4.04
C GLY A 290 -21.45 -15.04 -5.34
N VAL A 291 -22.10 -14.95 -6.51
CA VAL A 291 -21.41 -14.88 -7.82
C VAL A 291 -20.55 -13.63 -7.93
N VAL A 292 -21.08 -12.46 -7.52
CA VAL A 292 -20.31 -11.20 -7.56
C VAL A 292 -19.12 -11.25 -6.59
N MET A 293 -19.27 -11.88 -5.41
CA MET A 293 -18.16 -12.07 -4.46
C MET A 293 -17.04 -12.96 -5.02
N ILE A 294 -17.39 -14.02 -5.74
CA ILE A 294 -16.38 -14.89 -6.39
C ILE A 294 -15.68 -14.13 -7.52
N VAL A 295 -16.42 -13.41 -8.36
CA VAL A 295 -15.83 -12.57 -9.42
C VAL A 295 -14.88 -11.53 -8.83
N LEU A 296 -15.25 -10.91 -7.71
CA LEU A 296 -14.38 -9.97 -7.00
C LEU A 296 -13.14 -10.64 -6.41
N ALA A 297 -13.27 -11.82 -5.79
CA ALA A 297 -12.14 -12.57 -5.26
C ALA A 297 -11.14 -12.93 -6.36
N VAL A 298 -11.64 -13.33 -7.54
CA VAL A 298 -10.82 -13.59 -8.74
C VAL A 298 -10.16 -12.30 -9.21
N ALA A 299 -10.90 -11.20 -9.30
CA ALA A 299 -10.35 -9.90 -9.69
C ALA A 299 -9.23 -9.42 -8.75
N LEU A 300 -9.38 -9.63 -7.44
CA LEU A 300 -8.36 -9.33 -6.44
C LEU A 300 -7.13 -10.23 -6.58
N ALA A 301 -7.31 -11.53 -6.91
CA ALA A 301 -6.19 -12.44 -7.15
C ALA A 301 -5.34 -12.05 -8.37
N PHE A 302 -5.93 -11.36 -9.35
CA PHE A 302 -5.25 -10.86 -10.55
C PHE A 302 -4.93 -9.35 -10.49
N ASP A 303 -5.02 -8.70 -9.32
CA ASP A 303 -4.72 -7.26 -9.14
C ASP A 303 -5.54 -6.29 -10.02
N VAL A 304 -6.68 -6.74 -10.55
CA VAL A 304 -7.54 -5.95 -11.45
C VAL A 304 -8.05 -4.64 -10.81
N PRO A 305 -8.45 -4.59 -9.53
CA PRO A 305 -8.90 -3.34 -8.91
C PRO A 305 -7.80 -2.27 -8.82
N ALA A 306 -6.54 -2.68 -8.64
CA ALA A 306 -5.41 -1.75 -8.61
C ALA A 306 -5.17 -1.15 -10.01
N GLN A 307 -5.31 -1.94 -11.07
CA GLN A 307 -5.23 -1.44 -12.44
C GLN A 307 -6.38 -0.46 -12.78
N ILE A 308 -7.61 -0.77 -12.35
CA ILE A 308 -8.77 0.11 -12.59
C ILE A 308 -8.66 1.42 -11.80
N GLN A 309 -8.15 1.39 -10.56
CA GLN A 309 -7.95 2.61 -9.75
C GLN A 309 -6.89 3.53 -10.36
N ARG A 310 -5.82 2.97 -10.96
CA ARG A 310 -4.81 3.75 -11.70
C ARG A 310 -5.34 4.34 -13.01
N ALA A 311 -6.37 3.72 -13.59
CA ALA A 311 -7.01 4.19 -14.83
C ALA A 311 -8.13 5.23 -14.60
N LEU A 312 -8.53 5.49 -13.35
CA LEU A 312 -9.56 6.49 -13.04
C LEU A 312 -8.92 7.89 -12.88
N PRO A 313 -9.46 8.94 -13.54
CA PRO A 313 -8.97 10.30 -13.40
C PRO A 313 -9.03 10.80 -11.94
N ASP A 314 -7.94 11.42 -11.51
CA ASP A 314 -7.70 11.87 -10.14
C ASP A 314 -8.64 13.03 -9.74
N TYR A 315 -9.78 12.69 -9.12
CA TYR A 315 -10.74 13.68 -8.61
C TYR A 315 -10.27 14.35 -7.30
N THR A 316 -9.14 13.91 -6.74
CA THR A 316 -8.48 14.50 -5.58
C THR A 316 -7.37 15.49 -5.94
N GLY A 317 -6.96 15.56 -7.21
CA GLY A 317 -5.93 16.49 -7.70
C GLY A 317 -6.18 17.96 -7.32
N ALA A 318 -7.44 18.42 -7.32
CA ALA A 318 -7.78 19.80 -6.94
C ALA A 318 -7.60 20.13 -5.45
N LEU A 319 -7.55 19.11 -4.57
CA LEU A 319 -7.20 19.26 -3.16
C LEU A 319 -5.69 19.15 -2.94
N GLN A 320 -5.00 18.35 -3.76
CA GLN A 320 -3.55 18.20 -3.78
C GLN A 320 -2.86 19.48 -4.28
N GLU A 321 -3.38 20.06 -5.35
CA GLU A 321 -2.91 21.31 -5.97
C GLU A 321 -3.05 22.54 -5.03
N GLN A 322 -4.00 22.52 -4.08
CA GLN A 322 -4.13 23.55 -3.04
C GLN A 322 -3.17 23.35 -1.86
N VAL A 323 -2.67 22.14 -1.66
CA VAL A 323 -1.61 21.83 -0.68
C VAL A 323 -0.24 22.15 -1.28
N ASP A 324 -0.06 21.87 -2.57
CA ASP A 324 1.17 22.14 -3.33
C ASP A 324 1.39 23.64 -3.59
N ALA A 325 0.34 24.45 -3.71
CA ALA A 325 0.43 25.89 -4.00
C ALA A 325 0.74 26.81 -2.81
N ASN A 326 1.08 26.26 -1.63
CA ASN A 326 1.31 27.05 -0.43
C ASN A 326 2.81 27.02 -0.06
N GLU A 327 3.54 28.10 -0.32
CA GLU A 327 5.00 28.20 -0.07
C GLU A 327 5.39 27.85 1.37
N SER A 328 4.57 28.18 2.36
CA SER A 328 4.83 27.80 3.77
C SER A 328 4.68 26.30 4.06
N VAL A 329 3.91 25.61 3.22
CA VAL A 329 3.74 24.16 3.25
C VAL A 329 4.84 23.52 2.40
N GLN A 330 5.24 24.10 1.27
CA GLN A 330 6.43 23.68 0.53
C GLN A 330 7.69 23.81 1.38
N GLU A 331 7.93 24.90 2.10
CA GLU A 331 9.12 25.08 2.96
C GLU A 331 9.10 24.12 4.18
N ALA A 332 7.92 23.79 4.70
CA ALA A 332 7.74 22.74 5.71
C ALA A 332 7.82 21.31 5.12
N LEU A 333 7.58 21.16 3.82
CA LEU A 333 7.72 19.93 3.03
C LEU A 333 9.09 19.82 2.33
N GLU A 334 9.90 20.88 2.29
CA GLU A 334 11.25 21.01 1.71
C GLU A 334 12.33 20.44 2.63
N LEU A 335 11.92 20.01 3.81
CA LEU A 335 12.77 19.43 4.83
C LEU A 335 12.28 17.99 5.04
N GLY A 336 12.69 17.14 4.09
CA GLY A 336 11.99 15.90 3.68
C GLY A 336 12.04 14.80 4.69
N GLY A 337 10.93 14.68 5.39
CA GLY A 337 10.69 13.61 6.33
C GLY A 337 9.62 14.04 7.29
N ILE A 338 9.04 13.06 7.97
CA ILE A 338 8.16 13.32 9.09
C ILE A 338 9.02 13.96 10.19
N VAL A 339 8.73 15.20 10.58
CA VAL A 339 9.35 15.82 11.74
C VAL A 339 8.89 15.05 12.98
N THR A 340 9.85 14.50 13.71
CA THR A 340 9.66 13.78 14.96
C THR A 340 10.49 14.44 16.06
N ASP A 341 10.23 14.09 17.32
CA ASP A 341 11.05 14.58 18.42
C ASP A 341 12.52 14.16 18.30
N ALA A 342 12.82 13.06 17.59
CA ALA A 342 14.17 12.55 17.41
C ALA A 342 14.98 13.28 16.33
N ASN A 343 14.35 14.01 15.40
CA ASN A 343 15.04 14.58 14.23
C ASN A 343 14.74 16.06 13.96
N ARG A 344 13.97 16.71 14.85
CA ARG A 344 13.55 18.10 14.69
C ARG A 344 14.71 19.09 14.68
N GLU A 345 15.80 18.77 15.35
CA GLU A 345 16.96 19.66 15.51
C GLU A 345 17.95 19.56 14.35
N LEU A 346 17.79 18.57 13.45
CA LEU A 346 18.62 18.44 12.24
C LEU A 346 18.53 19.68 11.34
N SER A 347 17.40 20.40 11.35
CA SER A 347 17.25 21.65 10.60
C SER A 347 18.08 22.83 11.15
N ASN A 348 18.76 22.66 12.29
CA ASN A 348 19.70 23.67 12.78
C ASN A 348 21.04 23.63 12.02
N CYS A 349 21.32 22.54 11.31
CA CYS A 349 22.48 22.41 10.44
C CYS A 349 22.16 22.90 9.03
N THR A 350 23.13 23.58 8.41
CA THR A 350 23.15 23.85 6.98
C THR A 350 24.00 22.80 6.28
N SER A 351 23.50 22.24 5.17
CA SER A 351 24.25 21.26 4.38
C SER A 351 25.57 21.85 3.88
N GLY A 352 26.66 21.11 4.05
CA GLY A 352 27.98 21.50 3.53
C GLY A 352 28.63 22.69 4.25
N SER A 353 28.17 23.04 5.46
CA SER A 353 28.74 24.16 6.23
C SER A 353 30.25 23.99 6.50
N THR A 354 31.03 25.05 6.30
CA THR A 354 32.47 25.07 6.68
C THR A 354 32.69 25.18 8.19
N GLU A 355 31.63 25.39 8.97
CA GLU A 355 31.66 25.45 10.44
C GLU A 355 30.79 24.33 11.03
N LEU A 356 31.27 23.72 12.13
CA LEU A 356 30.51 22.76 12.92
C LEU A 356 29.34 23.46 13.63
N ALA A 357 28.16 22.85 13.60
CA ALA A 357 26.96 23.31 14.29
C ALA A 357 26.54 22.32 15.40
N ASP A 358 25.47 22.61 16.13
CA ASP A 358 24.81 21.66 17.04
C ASP A 358 23.39 21.44 16.53
N CYS A 359 23.14 20.22 16.06
CA CYS A 359 21.93 19.85 15.33
C CYS A 359 21.15 18.76 16.08
N GLY A 360 21.36 18.70 17.39
CA GLY A 360 20.71 17.78 18.30
C GLY A 360 21.32 16.38 18.29
N THR A 361 20.79 15.53 19.16
CA THR A 361 21.22 14.14 19.26
C THR A 361 20.96 13.39 17.95
N ALA A 362 21.91 12.56 17.53
CA ALA A 362 21.76 11.71 16.36
C ALA A 362 20.48 10.85 16.46
N PRO A 363 19.59 10.89 15.45
CA PRO A 363 18.43 10.02 15.44
C PRO A 363 18.84 8.54 15.44
N PRO A 364 18.04 7.63 16.01
CA PRO A 364 18.39 6.21 16.02
C PRO A 364 18.32 5.60 14.61
N LEU A 365 19.18 4.62 14.34
CA LEU A 365 19.07 3.75 13.17
C LEU A 365 17.88 2.79 13.39
N THR A 366 16.84 2.92 12.58
CA THR A 366 15.57 2.19 12.73
C THR A 366 15.24 1.39 11.49
N GLY A 367 14.54 0.27 11.66
CA GLY A 367 14.05 -0.54 10.53
C GLY A 367 15.15 -1.16 9.66
N ILE A 368 16.38 -1.27 10.18
CA ILE A 368 17.48 -1.96 9.51
C ILE A 368 17.14 -3.43 9.36
N THR A 369 17.16 -3.90 8.12
CA THR A 369 16.77 -5.27 7.79
C THR A 369 17.88 -6.28 8.05
N GLN A 370 19.11 -5.88 7.77
CA GLN A 370 20.32 -6.67 8.00
C GLN A 370 21.51 -5.75 8.22
N TRP A 371 22.44 -6.22 9.05
CA TRP A 371 23.76 -5.63 9.21
C TRP A 371 24.79 -6.48 8.48
N LEU A 372 25.76 -5.84 7.86
CA LEU A 372 26.90 -6.47 7.20
C LEU A 372 28.18 -5.82 7.74
N ASN A 373 29.30 -6.52 7.61
CA ASN A 373 30.62 -6.06 8.10
C ASN A 373 30.64 -5.74 9.61
N THR A 374 29.75 -6.35 10.39
CA THR A 374 29.78 -6.30 11.86
C THR A 374 30.09 -7.67 12.43
N PRO A 375 30.64 -7.76 13.67
CA PRO A 375 30.89 -9.06 14.30
C PRO A 375 29.61 -9.90 14.39
N GLY A 376 29.54 -10.97 13.61
CA GLY A 376 28.38 -11.87 13.58
C GLY A 376 27.10 -11.28 12.96
N ASP A 377 27.23 -10.23 12.13
CA ASP A 377 26.10 -9.50 11.54
C ASP A 377 25.15 -8.91 12.62
N GLU A 378 25.70 -8.61 13.81
CA GLU A 378 24.94 -8.04 14.92
C GLU A 378 24.65 -6.54 14.69
N PRO A 379 23.49 -6.04 15.13
CA PRO A 379 23.14 -4.62 15.05
C PRO A 379 24.06 -3.72 15.87
N VAL A 380 24.40 -2.55 15.32
CA VAL A 380 25.12 -1.49 16.03
C VAL A 380 24.15 -0.40 16.47
N ALA A 381 24.11 -0.10 17.76
CA ALA A 381 23.36 1.03 18.30
C ALA A 381 24.29 2.25 18.47
N LEU A 382 23.83 3.44 18.06
CA LEU A 382 24.62 4.68 18.20
C LEU A 382 24.91 5.05 19.66
N GLU A 383 24.17 4.51 20.62
CA GLU A 383 24.41 4.66 22.05
C GLU A 383 25.69 3.92 22.49
N ASP A 384 26.00 2.79 21.85
CA ASP A 384 27.19 1.99 22.14
C ASP A 384 28.47 2.62 21.56
N LEU A 385 28.32 3.55 20.60
CA LEU A 385 29.41 4.30 19.96
C LEU A 385 29.74 5.62 20.67
N ARG A 386 29.14 5.90 21.83
CA ARG A 386 29.48 7.09 22.62
C ARG A 386 30.97 7.08 23.00
N GLY A 387 31.61 8.23 22.83
CA GLY A 387 33.07 8.38 22.95
C GLY A 387 33.82 8.31 21.62
N GLN A 388 33.17 7.86 20.53
CA GLN A 388 33.72 7.85 19.18
C GLN A 388 33.07 8.93 18.32
N VAL A 389 33.79 9.41 17.32
CA VAL A 389 33.21 10.23 16.24
C VAL A 389 32.57 9.26 15.25
N VAL A 390 31.31 9.50 14.86
CA VAL A 390 30.59 8.59 13.95
C VAL A 390 30.22 9.32 12.66
N LEU A 391 30.57 8.74 11.52
CA LEU A 391 30.12 9.18 10.20
C LEU A 391 29.02 8.22 9.71
N ILE A 392 27.83 8.75 9.48
CA ILE A 392 26.74 8.04 8.79
C ILE A 392 26.81 8.41 7.31
N ASP A 393 27.05 7.43 6.45
CA ASP A 393 27.12 7.58 5.00
C ASP A 393 25.92 6.88 4.33
N PHE A 394 25.00 7.64 3.74
CA PHE A 394 23.88 7.10 2.97
C PHE A 394 24.31 6.86 1.53
N TRP A 395 24.23 5.59 1.10
CA TRP A 395 24.68 5.19 -0.21
C TRP A 395 23.80 4.10 -0.82
N THR A 396 23.99 3.86 -2.12
CA THR A 396 23.49 2.68 -2.84
C THR A 396 24.51 2.29 -3.90
N TYR A 397 24.70 0.99 -4.13
CA TYR A 397 25.88 0.53 -4.89
C TYR A 397 25.82 0.84 -6.39
N SER A 398 24.63 1.00 -6.99
CA SER A 398 24.50 1.33 -8.42
C SER A 398 24.57 2.85 -8.71
N CYS A 399 24.64 3.70 -7.69
CA CYS A 399 24.73 5.14 -7.84
C CYS A 399 26.17 5.58 -8.12
N ILE A 400 26.43 6.16 -9.30
CA ILE A 400 27.78 6.61 -9.68
C ILE A 400 28.35 7.66 -8.71
N ASN A 401 27.51 8.57 -8.21
CA ASN A 401 27.94 9.60 -7.26
C ASN A 401 28.43 8.95 -5.95
N CYS A 402 27.75 7.89 -5.49
CA CYS A 402 28.21 7.09 -4.35
C CYS A 402 29.53 6.36 -4.68
N GLN A 403 29.64 5.75 -5.86
CA GLN A 403 30.86 5.03 -6.25
C GLN A 403 32.09 5.95 -6.32
N ARG A 404 31.93 7.23 -6.69
CA ARG A 404 33.01 8.24 -6.64
C ARG A 404 33.30 8.75 -5.23
N ALA A 405 32.30 8.85 -4.36
CA ALA A 405 32.47 9.30 -2.98
C ALA A 405 33.07 8.24 -2.04
N ILE A 406 32.70 6.97 -2.20
CA ILE A 406 33.11 5.86 -1.31
C ILE A 406 34.63 5.73 -1.16
N PRO A 407 35.48 5.89 -2.20
CA PRO A 407 36.93 5.91 -2.03
C PRO A 407 37.43 6.92 -1.00
N HIS A 408 36.78 8.07 -0.85
CA HIS A 408 37.11 9.05 0.19
C HIS A 408 36.71 8.55 1.58
N VAL A 409 35.52 7.94 1.69
CA VAL A 409 35.02 7.36 2.95
C VAL A 409 35.89 6.18 3.41
N ASN A 410 36.26 5.27 2.51
CA ASN A 410 37.20 4.18 2.78
C ASN A 410 38.54 4.72 3.31
N ALA A 411 39.10 5.74 2.65
CA ALA A 411 40.36 6.35 3.08
C ALA A 411 40.27 7.02 4.46
N TRP A 412 39.12 7.63 4.80
CA TRP A 412 38.91 8.16 6.15
C TRP A 412 38.78 7.06 7.19
N TYR A 413 38.02 6.01 6.90
CA TYR A 413 37.89 4.86 7.79
C TYR A 413 39.26 4.23 8.08
N ASP A 414 40.03 3.92 7.04
CA ASP A 414 41.37 3.34 7.16
C ASP A 414 42.32 4.20 8.00
N LYS A 415 42.28 5.53 7.80
CA LYS A 415 43.19 6.46 8.48
C LYS A 415 42.81 6.74 9.93
N TYR A 416 41.51 6.75 10.24
CA TYR A 416 41.01 7.34 11.49
C TYR A 416 40.30 6.36 12.41
N GLN A 417 40.04 5.11 11.99
CA GLN A 417 39.39 4.11 12.85
C GLN A 417 40.13 3.90 14.18
N ASP A 418 41.46 3.77 14.14
CA ASP A 418 42.29 3.62 15.35
C ASP A 418 42.38 4.90 16.19
N ALA A 419 42.02 6.05 15.61
CA ALA A 419 41.98 7.35 16.27
C ALA A 419 40.59 7.66 16.89
N GLY A 420 39.60 6.78 16.71
CA GLY A 420 38.27 6.91 17.29
C GLY A 420 37.18 7.35 16.30
N LEU A 421 37.40 7.22 14.99
CA LEU A 421 36.34 7.35 13.98
C LEU A 421 35.64 6.00 13.79
N GLU A 422 34.31 6.00 13.76
CA GLU A 422 33.50 4.90 13.27
C GLU A 422 32.70 5.35 12.04
N VAL A 423 32.59 4.49 11.04
CA VAL A 423 31.79 4.76 9.84
C VAL A 423 30.67 3.73 9.77
N ILE A 424 29.44 4.18 9.52
CA ILE A 424 28.30 3.30 9.22
C ILE A 424 27.74 3.69 7.86
N GLY A 425 27.88 2.78 6.89
CA GLY A 425 27.25 2.89 5.58
C GLY A 425 25.78 2.49 5.66
N VAL A 426 24.86 3.44 5.66
CA VAL A 426 23.43 3.16 5.55
C VAL A 426 23.08 2.93 4.08
N HIS A 427 23.02 1.66 3.68
CA HIS A 427 22.61 1.29 2.33
C HIS A 427 21.08 1.42 2.20
N THR A 428 20.61 2.52 1.63
CA THR A 428 19.21 2.72 1.30
C THR A 428 19.02 2.49 -0.21
N PRO A 429 18.27 1.46 -0.63
CA PRO A 429 18.16 1.08 -2.03
C PRO A 429 17.41 2.15 -2.84
N GLU A 430 17.83 2.42 -4.06
CA GLU A 430 17.08 3.20 -5.03
C GLU A 430 16.13 2.33 -5.87
N PHE A 431 16.58 1.12 -6.22
CA PHE A 431 15.86 0.13 -7.01
C PHE A 431 15.55 -1.15 -6.21
N ALA A 432 14.57 -1.92 -6.66
CA ALA A 432 14.16 -3.15 -5.99
C ALA A 432 15.29 -4.19 -5.94
N PHE A 433 16.12 -4.27 -6.99
CA PHE A 433 17.24 -5.22 -7.05
C PHE A 433 18.34 -4.89 -6.01
N GLU A 434 18.38 -3.67 -5.47
CA GLU A 434 19.32 -3.26 -4.43
C GLU A 434 18.85 -3.65 -3.02
N ARG A 435 17.62 -4.15 -2.88
CA ARG A 435 17.11 -4.72 -1.62
C ARG A 435 17.67 -6.11 -1.32
N GLU A 436 18.17 -6.79 -2.33
CA GLU A 436 18.70 -8.14 -2.21
C GLU A 436 20.08 -8.08 -1.53
N THR A 437 20.19 -8.62 -0.32
CA THR A 437 21.43 -8.55 0.48
C THR A 437 22.66 -9.07 -0.27
N ARG A 438 22.51 -10.15 -1.07
CA ARG A 438 23.63 -10.70 -1.87
C ARG A 438 24.20 -9.69 -2.87
N ASN A 439 23.36 -8.81 -3.39
CA ASN A 439 23.73 -7.80 -4.36
C ASN A 439 24.48 -6.65 -3.66
N VAL A 440 24.01 -6.27 -2.46
CA VAL A 440 24.69 -5.29 -1.60
C VAL A 440 26.07 -5.78 -1.18
N ILE A 441 26.20 -7.06 -0.80
CA ILE A 441 27.50 -7.65 -0.46
C ILE A 441 28.47 -7.56 -1.65
N ALA A 442 28.04 -7.99 -2.85
CA ALA A 442 28.88 -7.92 -4.04
C ALA A 442 29.29 -6.47 -4.38
N GLY A 443 28.35 -5.53 -4.35
CA GLY A 443 28.64 -4.12 -4.59
C GLY A 443 29.57 -3.50 -3.53
N ALA A 444 29.41 -3.87 -2.26
CA ALA A 444 30.30 -3.45 -1.18
C ALA A 444 31.72 -4.00 -1.36
N GLU A 445 31.86 -5.27 -1.75
CA GLU A 445 33.15 -5.89 -2.07
C GLU A 445 33.84 -5.19 -3.25
N ASP A 446 33.10 -4.92 -4.34
CA ASP A 446 33.62 -4.23 -5.53
C ASP A 446 34.10 -2.79 -5.21
N LEU A 447 33.44 -2.13 -4.25
CA LEU A 447 33.76 -0.77 -3.80
C LEU A 447 34.76 -0.73 -2.63
N GLY A 448 35.19 -1.88 -2.12
CA GLY A 448 36.13 -1.97 -1.00
C GLY A 448 35.56 -1.46 0.33
N VAL A 449 34.26 -1.56 0.53
CA VAL A 449 33.59 -1.13 1.76
C VAL A 449 33.79 -2.18 2.86
N GLU A 450 34.67 -1.89 3.81
CA GLU A 450 34.97 -2.76 4.95
C GLU A 450 34.30 -2.33 6.27
N TYR A 451 33.84 -1.07 6.36
CA TYR A 451 33.11 -0.57 7.52
C TYR A 451 31.69 -1.17 7.64
N PRO A 452 31.06 -1.11 8.83
CA PRO A 452 29.69 -1.57 9.05
C PRO A 452 28.67 -1.03 8.04
N ILE A 453 27.81 -1.91 7.53
CA ILE A 453 26.72 -1.55 6.62
C ILE A 453 25.38 -1.85 7.28
N ALA A 454 24.50 -0.86 7.30
CA ALA A 454 23.13 -0.98 7.76
C ALA A 454 22.19 -0.99 6.55
N GLN A 455 21.60 -2.15 6.21
CA GLN A 455 20.72 -2.29 5.05
C GLN A 455 19.30 -1.77 5.35
N ASP A 456 18.98 -0.56 4.89
CA ASP A 456 17.71 0.15 5.14
C ASP A 456 16.68 -0.05 4.01
N ASN A 457 16.29 -1.30 3.77
CA ASN A 457 15.36 -1.68 2.69
C ASN A 457 13.95 -1.05 2.79
N SER A 458 13.60 -0.50 3.96
CA SER A 458 12.30 0.11 4.23
C SER A 458 12.33 1.64 4.28
N TYR A 459 13.48 2.27 4.01
CA TYR A 459 13.71 3.71 4.13
C TYR A 459 13.41 4.26 5.52
N SER A 460 13.45 3.42 6.56
CA SER A 460 13.07 3.82 7.92
C SER A 460 14.15 4.74 8.51
N THR A 461 15.42 4.37 8.33
CA THR A 461 16.55 5.21 8.77
C THR A 461 16.66 6.44 7.89
N TRP A 462 16.58 6.29 6.56
CA TRP A 462 16.51 7.39 5.60
C TRP A 462 15.47 8.45 5.99
N THR A 463 14.23 8.01 6.26
CA THR A 463 13.13 8.90 6.66
C THR A 463 13.38 9.53 8.03
N THR A 464 13.95 8.77 8.97
CA THR A 464 14.26 9.24 10.33
C THR A 464 15.32 10.32 10.30
N TYR A 465 16.35 10.18 9.47
CA TYR A 465 17.40 11.17 9.24
C TYR A 465 16.96 12.33 8.33
N ARG A 466 15.74 12.26 7.78
CA ARG A 466 15.18 13.25 6.85
C ARG A 466 16.05 13.43 5.60
N ASN A 467 16.68 12.33 5.17
CA ASN A 467 17.54 12.33 3.99
C ASN A 467 16.71 12.39 2.70
N ARG A 468 17.34 12.83 1.61
CA ARG A 468 16.75 13.02 0.28
C ARG A 468 17.65 12.64 -0.87
N TYR A 469 18.96 12.49 -0.64
CA TYR A 469 19.95 12.40 -1.69
C TYR A 469 20.89 11.23 -1.46
N TRP A 470 21.43 10.73 -2.56
CA TRP A 470 22.58 9.84 -2.61
C TRP A 470 23.75 10.56 -3.30
N PRO A 471 24.97 10.58 -2.71
CA PRO A 471 25.25 10.25 -1.32
C PRO A 471 24.75 11.33 -0.34
N ALA A 472 24.73 11.00 0.96
CA ALA A 472 24.54 11.97 2.03
C ALA A 472 25.28 11.54 3.30
N GLU A 473 25.92 12.51 3.96
CA GLU A 473 26.74 12.27 5.14
C GLU A 473 26.17 13.01 6.36
N TYR A 474 26.21 12.37 7.52
CA TYR A 474 25.91 12.99 8.82
C TYR A 474 27.04 12.67 9.79
N LEU A 475 27.70 13.71 10.29
CA LEU A 475 28.83 13.58 11.19
C LEU A 475 28.39 13.85 12.63
N ILE A 476 28.70 12.91 13.51
CA ILE A 476 28.26 12.83 14.89
C ILE A 476 29.50 12.88 15.79
N ASP A 477 29.48 13.71 16.83
CA ASP A 477 30.58 13.77 17.80
C ASP A 477 30.52 12.67 18.88
N ALA A 478 31.54 12.65 19.74
CA ALA A 478 31.67 11.68 20.84
C ALA A 478 30.50 11.71 21.85
N ASP A 479 29.80 12.84 21.98
CA ASP A 479 28.59 12.97 22.81
C ASP A 479 27.32 12.46 22.11
N GLY A 480 27.44 12.11 20.82
CA GLY A 480 26.40 11.63 19.95
C GLY A 480 25.48 12.72 19.40
N THR A 481 26.00 13.93 19.29
CA THR A 481 25.31 15.08 18.71
C THR A 481 25.70 15.20 17.24
N VAL A 482 24.73 15.45 16.36
CA VAL A 482 25.02 15.73 14.95
C VAL A 482 25.64 17.12 14.86
N ARG A 483 26.84 17.21 14.28
CA ARG A 483 27.62 18.43 14.19
C ARG A 483 27.75 18.98 12.78
N TYR A 484 27.55 18.11 11.79
CA TYR A 484 27.65 18.45 10.38
C TYR A 484 26.79 17.49 9.56
N LEU A 485 26.21 17.98 8.47
CA LEU A 485 25.54 17.17 7.46
C LEU A 485 25.91 17.69 6.07
N LYS A 486 25.97 16.79 5.09
CA LYS A 486 26.27 17.09 3.70
C LYS A 486 25.35 16.27 2.80
N PHE A 487 24.70 16.94 1.86
CA PHE A 487 23.93 16.29 0.81
C PHE A 487 24.66 16.40 -0.52
N GLY A 488 24.74 15.28 -1.24
CA GLY A 488 25.40 15.20 -2.54
C GLY A 488 26.89 14.87 -2.45
N GLU A 489 27.47 14.71 -3.63
CA GLU A 489 28.88 14.40 -3.87
C GLU A 489 29.76 15.65 -3.68
N GLY A 490 31.03 15.46 -3.28
CA GLY A 490 32.03 16.52 -3.19
C GLY A 490 32.32 17.03 -1.78
N ASP A 491 32.99 18.18 -1.72
CA ASP A 491 33.43 18.87 -0.49
C ASP A 491 34.19 17.98 0.52
N TYR A 492 34.90 16.97 0.02
CA TYR A 492 35.59 15.97 0.84
C TYR A 492 36.59 16.57 1.83
N ALA A 493 37.32 17.61 1.41
CA ALA A 493 38.28 18.28 2.29
C ALA A 493 37.60 18.97 3.48
N VAL A 494 36.37 19.44 3.32
CA VAL A 494 35.59 20.06 4.41
C VAL A 494 35.08 18.99 5.36
N THR A 495 34.48 17.91 4.86
CA THR A 495 34.06 16.77 5.71
C THR A 495 35.27 16.22 6.48
N GLU A 496 36.40 15.99 5.82
CA GLU A 496 37.58 15.44 6.47
C GLU A 496 38.13 16.36 7.56
N GLN A 497 38.15 17.68 7.32
CA GLN A 497 38.59 18.62 8.34
C GLN A 497 37.67 18.57 9.57
N HIS A 498 36.35 18.46 9.37
CA HIS A 498 35.39 18.30 10.47
C HIS A 498 35.58 16.99 11.23
N ILE A 499 35.85 15.87 10.53
CA ILE A 499 36.19 14.59 11.16
C ILE A 499 37.41 14.78 12.08
N ARG A 500 38.48 15.39 11.57
CA ARG A 500 39.71 15.63 12.32
C ARG A 500 39.49 16.54 13.53
N ASP A 501 38.72 17.60 13.37
CA ASP A 501 38.39 18.53 14.46
C ASP A 501 37.60 17.83 15.57
N LEU A 502 36.63 16.98 15.22
CA LEU A 502 35.87 16.20 16.20
C LEU A 502 36.71 15.12 16.88
N LEU A 503 37.65 14.48 16.17
CA LEU A 503 38.57 13.51 16.77
C LEU A 503 39.47 14.17 17.82
N VAL A 504 40.04 15.34 17.51
CA VAL A 504 40.83 16.13 18.47
C VAL A 504 39.97 16.64 19.62
N ALA A 505 38.70 16.97 19.38
CA ALA A 505 37.78 17.36 20.44
C ALA A 505 37.45 16.18 21.39
N ALA A 506 37.33 14.96 20.84
CA ALA A 506 37.07 13.74 21.61
C ALA A 506 38.29 13.30 22.43
N ASP A 507 39.49 13.34 21.83
CA ASP A 507 40.77 13.08 22.51
C ASP A 507 41.79 14.18 22.15
N PRO A 508 41.99 15.19 23.02
CA PRO A 508 42.96 16.25 22.79
C PRO A 508 44.43 15.80 22.68
N GLY A 509 44.73 14.54 23.03
CA GLY A 509 46.06 13.93 22.90
C GLY A 509 46.25 13.10 21.63
N VAL A 510 45.23 12.95 20.79
CA VAL A 510 45.29 12.10 19.59
C VAL A 510 46.29 12.65 18.56
N GLU A 511 47.13 11.76 18.02
CA GLU A 511 48.03 12.09 16.91
C GLU A 511 47.39 11.60 15.60
N LEU A 512 46.86 12.52 14.79
CA LEU A 512 46.24 12.19 13.52
C LEU A 512 47.27 12.09 12.39
N PRO A 513 47.14 11.13 11.46
CA PRO A 513 47.95 11.10 10.24
C PRO A 513 47.69 12.34 9.36
N PRO A 514 48.50 12.59 8.31
CA PRO A 514 48.18 13.60 7.31
C PRO A 514 46.81 13.34 6.64
N PRO A 515 46.11 14.40 6.18
CA PRO A 515 44.84 14.27 5.45
C PRO A 515 44.91 13.29 4.27
N SER A 516 43.76 12.81 3.82
CA SER A 516 43.60 11.95 2.66
C SER A 516 44.19 12.60 1.41
N ASP A 517 44.85 11.78 0.59
CA ASP A 517 45.40 12.13 -0.71
C ASP A 517 44.58 11.56 -1.87
N VAL A 518 43.39 11.02 -1.58
CA VAL A 518 42.42 10.62 -2.60
C VAL A 518 42.06 11.82 -3.45
N VAL A 519 42.22 11.68 -4.77
CA VAL A 519 41.93 12.73 -5.75
C VAL A 519 40.42 12.94 -5.79
N ASP A 520 40.00 14.19 -5.64
CA ASP A 520 38.61 14.58 -5.87
C ASP A 520 38.30 14.50 -7.37
N THR A 521 37.42 13.57 -7.74
CA THR A 521 36.94 13.35 -9.10
C THR A 521 35.49 13.82 -9.28
N THR A 522 35.00 14.69 -8.40
CA THR A 522 33.64 15.25 -8.52
C THR A 522 33.52 16.01 -9.84
N PRO A 523 32.46 15.82 -10.63
CA PRO A 523 32.27 16.55 -11.88
C PRO A 523 32.15 18.06 -11.65
N ASP A 524 33.02 18.85 -12.29
CA ASP A 524 33.04 20.33 -12.16
C ASP A 524 32.03 21.04 -13.10
N ALA A 525 31.49 20.32 -14.08
CA ALA A 525 30.59 20.86 -15.09
C ALA A 525 29.13 20.41 -14.84
N GLU A 526 28.17 21.26 -15.20
CA GLU A 526 26.77 20.85 -15.24
C GLU A 526 26.61 19.68 -16.22
N THR A 527 26.08 18.58 -15.72
CA THR A 527 25.73 17.40 -16.51
C THR A 527 24.23 17.35 -16.76
N THR A 528 23.83 16.53 -17.74
CA THR A 528 22.46 16.05 -17.84
C THR A 528 21.99 15.53 -16.48
N PRO A 529 20.78 15.87 -16.01
CA PRO A 529 20.25 15.28 -14.78
C PRO A 529 20.00 13.78 -14.97
N GLU A 530 20.04 13.02 -13.88
CA GLU A 530 19.82 11.57 -13.93
C GLU A 530 18.54 11.22 -14.72
N THR A 531 18.68 10.36 -15.73
CA THR A 531 17.61 10.05 -16.67
C THR A 531 16.96 8.72 -16.32
N TYR A 532 15.88 8.78 -15.55
CA TYR A 532 15.12 7.61 -15.12
C TYR A 532 14.16 7.08 -16.21
N LEU A 533 14.14 5.76 -16.37
CA LEU A 533 13.15 5.08 -17.21
C LEU A 533 11.92 4.60 -16.42
N ALA A 534 11.97 4.65 -15.09
CA ALA A 534 10.84 4.29 -14.24
C ALA A 534 9.66 5.27 -14.39
N LEU A 535 8.44 4.75 -14.53
CA LEU A 535 7.22 5.55 -14.78
C LEU A 535 6.95 6.67 -13.77
N ASN A 536 7.32 6.49 -12.51
CA ASN A 536 7.07 7.46 -11.44
C ASN A 536 8.21 8.47 -11.24
N LYS A 537 9.33 8.30 -11.95
CA LYS A 537 10.51 9.18 -11.88
C LYS A 537 10.83 9.86 -13.21
N VAL A 538 10.31 9.35 -14.33
CA VAL A 538 10.53 9.89 -15.67
C VAL A 538 10.06 11.35 -15.76
N PHE A 539 10.92 12.23 -16.26
CA PHE A 539 10.59 13.65 -16.50
C PHE A 539 11.05 14.17 -17.86
N ASN A 540 12.01 13.49 -18.50
CA ASN A 540 12.67 13.93 -19.74
C ASN A 540 12.50 12.96 -20.92
N TYR A 541 11.39 12.23 -20.97
CA TYR A 541 11.02 11.45 -22.15
C TYR A 541 10.46 12.36 -23.25
N ALA A 542 10.97 12.23 -24.47
CA ALA A 542 10.62 13.08 -25.63
C ALA A 542 10.13 12.30 -26.86
N GLY A 543 9.80 11.02 -26.71
CA GLY A 543 9.27 10.21 -27.82
C GLY A 543 7.80 10.52 -28.17
N PRO A 544 7.37 10.27 -29.42
CA PRO A 544 5.99 10.47 -29.89
C PRO A 544 4.96 9.54 -29.25
N THR A 545 5.35 8.30 -28.91
CA THR A 545 4.48 7.33 -28.23
C THR A 545 4.33 7.72 -26.76
N ALA A 546 3.11 7.65 -26.21
CA ALA A 546 2.89 7.97 -24.81
C ALA A 546 3.67 7.01 -23.88
N TYR A 547 4.37 7.57 -22.89
CA TYR A 547 5.13 6.77 -21.92
C TYR A 547 4.18 6.18 -20.87
N GLY A 548 3.79 4.92 -21.07
CA GLY A 548 2.79 4.21 -20.27
C GLY A 548 3.31 2.88 -19.72
N SER A 549 2.54 2.28 -18.80
CA SER A 549 2.89 1.00 -18.20
C SER A 549 2.54 -0.19 -19.10
N GLY A 550 3.41 -1.19 -19.10
CA GLY A 550 3.25 -2.45 -19.82
C GLY A 550 4.01 -2.48 -21.13
N GLU A 551 3.77 -3.54 -21.90
CA GLU A 551 4.34 -3.74 -23.23
C GLU A 551 3.73 -2.78 -24.25
N GLU A 552 4.56 -1.96 -24.87
CA GLU A 552 4.19 -1.00 -25.90
C GLU A 552 5.28 -0.92 -26.97
N THR A 553 4.89 -0.60 -28.21
CA THR A 553 5.87 -0.36 -29.29
C THR A 553 6.12 1.12 -29.46
N PHE A 554 7.36 1.53 -29.21
CA PHE A 554 7.80 2.90 -29.25
C PHE A 554 8.42 3.25 -30.60
N GLU A 555 8.26 4.51 -30.99
CA GLU A 555 8.97 5.12 -32.11
C GLU A 555 9.94 6.17 -31.54
N PRO A 556 11.21 6.20 -31.97
CA PRO A 556 12.15 7.21 -31.49
C PRO A 556 11.74 8.61 -31.97
N ALA A 557 12.17 9.63 -31.24
CA ALA A 557 11.94 11.01 -31.64
C ALA A 557 12.59 11.31 -32.99
N ALA A 558 11.89 12.03 -33.87
CA ALA A 558 12.45 12.44 -35.16
C ALA A 558 13.63 13.42 -35.00
N GLU A 559 13.60 14.21 -33.93
CA GLU A 559 14.68 15.09 -33.49
C GLU A 559 14.78 14.96 -31.96
N GLN A 560 15.94 14.52 -31.47
CA GLN A 560 16.16 14.32 -30.03
C GLN A 560 16.54 15.66 -29.39
N GLN A 561 15.71 16.14 -28.47
CA GLN A 561 15.99 17.38 -27.74
C GLN A 561 17.12 17.16 -26.71
N PRO A 562 17.93 18.18 -26.38
CA PRO A 562 18.96 18.07 -25.34
C PRO A 562 18.38 17.55 -24.01
N ASP A 563 19.17 16.77 -23.28
CA ASP A 563 18.82 16.20 -21.97
C ASP A 563 17.54 15.35 -21.96
N THR A 564 17.15 14.79 -23.11
CA THR A 564 15.97 13.93 -23.22
C THR A 564 16.29 12.60 -23.87
N PHE A 565 15.46 11.59 -23.58
CA PHE A 565 15.53 10.29 -24.22
C PHE A 565 14.26 9.93 -25.00
N SER A 566 14.39 9.00 -25.94
CA SER A 566 13.27 8.35 -26.62
C SER A 566 13.55 6.86 -26.81
N LEU A 567 12.48 6.08 -27.00
CA LEU A 567 12.55 4.63 -27.18
C LEU A 567 12.13 4.27 -28.61
N GLY A 568 12.71 3.21 -29.15
CA GLY A 568 12.29 2.56 -30.38
C GLY A 568 12.17 1.05 -30.19
N GLY A 569 11.25 0.39 -30.90
CA GLY A 569 11.01 -1.05 -30.75
C GLY A 569 10.03 -1.36 -29.61
N THR A 570 9.93 -2.63 -29.22
CA THR A 570 8.96 -3.05 -28.19
C THR A 570 9.61 -3.11 -26.81
N TRP A 571 9.01 -2.40 -25.85
CA TRP A 571 9.48 -2.29 -24.46
C TRP A 571 8.34 -2.59 -23.50
N ASP A 572 8.66 -3.27 -22.39
CA ASP A 572 7.80 -3.38 -21.21
C ASP A 572 8.27 -2.37 -20.16
N VAL A 573 7.46 -1.35 -19.90
CA VAL A 573 7.81 -0.23 -19.02
C VAL A 573 7.04 -0.34 -17.71
N ASP A 574 7.75 -0.19 -16.59
CA ASP A 574 7.18 -0.29 -15.25
C ASP A 574 7.71 0.78 -14.27
N PHE A 575 7.46 0.58 -12.98
CA PHE A 575 7.89 1.50 -11.91
C PHE A 575 9.37 1.31 -11.50
N GLN A 576 10.13 0.49 -12.21
CA GLN A 576 11.56 0.26 -12.00
C GLN A 576 12.39 0.71 -13.20
N GLY A 577 11.91 0.49 -14.43
CA GLY A 577 12.62 0.88 -15.65
C GLY A 577 11.88 0.47 -16.92
N ALA A 578 12.64 0.28 -18.00
CA ALA A 578 12.15 -0.25 -19.27
C ALA A 578 12.92 -1.52 -19.65
N THR A 579 12.20 -2.59 -19.97
CA THR A 579 12.77 -3.87 -20.39
C THR A 579 12.52 -4.11 -21.86
N ALA A 580 13.57 -4.41 -22.62
CA ALA A 580 13.44 -4.74 -24.04
C ALA A 580 12.68 -6.05 -24.22
N VAL A 581 11.64 -6.05 -25.05
CA VAL A 581 10.83 -7.25 -25.38
C VAL A 581 11.25 -7.84 -26.73
N SER A 582 11.82 -7.02 -27.60
CA SER A 582 12.26 -7.40 -28.94
C SER A 582 13.72 -7.03 -29.19
N ASP A 583 14.39 -7.76 -30.09
CA ASP A 583 15.81 -7.53 -30.41
C ASP A 583 16.05 -6.27 -31.26
N ASP A 584 15.00 -5.60 -31.74
CA ASP A 584 15.05 -4.30 -32.39
C ASP A 584 14.81 -3.12 -31.42
N ALA A 585 14.74 -3.42 -30.11
CA ALA A 585 14.62 -2.40 -29.08
C ALA A 585 15.88 -1.51 -29.04
N ARG A 586 15.65 -0.20 -29.08
CA ARG A 586 16.68 0.81 -29.02
C ARG A 586 16.29 1.98 -28.15
N LEU A 587 17.28 2.63 -27.56
CA LEU A 587 17.11 3.83 -26.76
C LEU A 587 18.04 4.91 -27.28
N VAL A 588 17.51 6.12 -27.46
CA VAL A 588 18.28 7.29 -27.90
C VAL A 588 18.24 8.33 -26.80
N LEU A 589 19.41 8.80 -26.35
CA LEU A 589 19.57 9.82 -25.30
C LEU A 589 20.46 10.94 -25.84
N ALA A 590 19.96 12.18 -25.85
CA ALA A 590 20.83 13.34 -26.02
C ALA A 590 21.35 13.77 -24.65
N TYR A 591 22.66 13.89 -24.50
CA TYR A 591 23.32 14.13 -23.23
C TYR A 591 24.32 15.29 -23.31
N GLN A 592 24.68 15.80 -22.14
CA GLN A 592 25.76 16.72 -21.86
C GLN A 592 26.53 16.20 -20.63
N ALA A 593 27.72 15.63 -20.84
CA ALA A 593 28.57 15.08 -19.78
C ALA A 593 29.99 14.79 -20.30
N THR A 594 30.94 14.51 -19.39
CA THR A 594 32.23 13.92 -19.76
C THR A 594 32.09 12.42 -19.91
N ASP A 595 31.55 11.79 -18.87
CA ASP A 595 31.29 10.36 -18.80
C ASP A 595 29.78 10.08 -18.84
N VAL A 596 29.40 8.97 -19.47
CA VAL A 596 28.02 8.49 -19.50
C VAL A 596 27.99 7.06 -18.98
N PHE A 597 27.05 6.79 -18.09
CA PHE A 597 26.83 5.48 -17.50
C PHE A 597 25.38 5.06 -17.66
N ALA A 598 25.14 3.76 -17.70
CA ALA A 598 23.81 3.18 -17.69
C ALA A 598 23.70 2.10 -16.62
N VAL A 599 22.63 2.13 -15.83
CA VAL A 599 22.31 1.03 -14.91
C VAL A 599 21.48 0.01 -15.69
N LEU A 600 22.06 -1.17 -15.89
CA LEU A 600 21.51 -2.25 -16.72
C LEU A 600 21.33 -3.52 -15.90
N GLY A 601 20.34 -4.33 -16.27
CA GLY A 601 20.10 -5.65 -15.69
C GLY A 601 19.59 -6.66 -16.72
N GLY A 602 19.59 -7.94 -16.36
CA GLY A 602 19.25 -9.04 -17.27
C GLY A 602 20.48 -9.76 -17.81
N GLU A 603 20.34 -10.43 -18.94
CA GLU A 603 21.43 -11.14 -19.63
C GLU A 603 21.41 -10.82 -21.12
N GLY A 604 22.52 -10.33 -21.66
CA GLY A 604 22.62 -9.98 -23.08
C GLY A 604 23.84 -9.14 -23.42
N THR A 605 23.97 -8.75 -24.68
CA THR A 605 25.01 -7.81 -25.14
C THR A 605 24.33 -6.56 -25.69
N VAL A 606 24.52 -5.43 -25.01
CA VAL A 606 24.01 -4.12 -25.43
C VAL A 606 25.07 -3.45 -26.30
N THR A 607 24.70 -2.98 -27.48
CA THR A 607 25.61 -2.16 -28.30
C THR A 607 25.37 -0.69 -27.98
N ALA A 608 26.39 0.00 -27.49
CA ALA A 608 26.34 1.43 -27.19
C ALA A 608 27.10 2.22 -28.25
N ARG A 609 26.42 3.10 -28.99
CA ARG A 609 27.03 3.99 -29.98
C ARG A 609 26.86 5.44 -29.54
N VAL A 610 27.98 6.16 -29.42
CA VAL A 610 28.00 7.58 -29.04
C VAL A 610 28.39 8.43 -30.23
N THR A 611 27.54 9.40 -30.57
CA THR A 611 27.70 10.27 -31.74
C THR A 611 27.77 11.73 -31.33
N ALA A 612 28.72 12.47 -31.91
CA ALA A 612 28.83 13.91 -31.76
C ALA A 612 27.73 14.67 -32.51
N PRO A 613 27.45 15.95 -32.20
CA PRO A 613 26.44 16.75 -32.88
C PRO A 613 26.67 16.91 -34.40
N ASP A 614 27.92 16.76 -34.86
CA ASP A 614 28.27 16.80 -36.29
C ASP A 614 28.07 15.46 -37.02
N GLY A 615 27.60 14.43 -36.32
CA GLY A 615 27.37 13.08 -36.84
C GLY A 615 28.58 12.15 -36.76
N THR A 616 29.70 12.60 -36.20
CA THR A 616 30.90 11.75 -36.03
C THR A 616 30.70 10.76 -34.88
N VAL A 617 30.88 9.46 -35.14
CA VAL A 617 30.88 8.43 -34.09
C VAL A 617 32.13 8.59 -33.23
N ARG A 618 31.94 8.83 -31.92
CA ARG A 618 33.02 8.96 -30.93
C ARG A 618 33.44 7.61 -30.38
N SER A 619 32.47 6.80 -30.01
CA SER A 619 32.68 5.44 -29.50
C SER A 619 31.55 4.51 -29.96
N GLU A 620 31.89 3.24 -30.10
CA GLU A 620 30.94 2.16 -30.31
C GLU A 620 31.46 0.93 -29.56
N GLU A 621 30.73 0.51 -28.53
CA GLU A 621 31.16 -0.52 -27.59
C GLU A 621 30.08 -1.59 -27.39
N GLU A 622 30.51 -2.84 -27.20
CA GLU A 622 29.63 -3.94 -26.82
C GLU A 622 29.72 -4.17 -25.31
N ILE A 623 28.62 -3.94 -24.61
CA ILE A 623 28.50 -4.08 -23.16
C ILE A 623 27.87 -5.44 -22.85
N ALA A 624 28.65 -6.35 -22.28
CA ALA A 624 28.15 -7.64 -21.82
C ALA A 624 27.39 -7.47 -20.50
N VAL A 625 26.06 -7.47 -20.56
CA VAL A 625 25.17 -7.38 -19.41
C VAL A 625 24.92 -8.78 -18.84
N GLY A 626 25.17 -8.93 -17.55
CA GLY A 626 24.92 -10.19 -16.85
C GLY A 626 25.11 -10.06 -15.34
N GLY A 627 24.65 -11.08 -14.60
CA GLY A 627 24.82 -11.11 -13.15
C GLY A 627 23.87 -10.17 -12.41
N ASN A 628 24.41 -9.43 -11.43
CA ASN A 628 23.64 -8.47 -10.65
C ASN A 628 23.42 -7.18 -11.46
N PRO A 629 22.19 -6.61 -11.53
CA PRO A 629 22.02 -5.29 -12.12
C PRO A 629 22.94 -4.27 -11.45
N THR A 630 23.66 -3.49 -12.26
CA THR A 630 24.69 -2.55 -11.79
C THR A 630 24.94 -1.47 -12.85
N LEU A 631 25.81 -0.53 -12.51
CA LEU A 631 26.29 0.53 -13.38
C LEU A 631 27.28 -0.02 -14.43
N TYR A 632 27.10 0.37 -15.69
CA TYR A 632 28.00 0.09 -16.80
C TYR A 632 28.47 1.39 -17.45
N ASP A 633 29.74 1.42 -17.84
CA ASP A 633 30.31 2.52 -18.61
C ASP A 633 29.75 2.48 -20.05
N VAL A 634 29.23 3.62 -20.52
CA VAL A 634 28.75 3.83 -21.90
C VAL A 634 29.72 4.73 -22.67
N LEU A 635 30.26 5.74 -21.99
CA LEU A 635 31.29 6.62 -22.50
C LEU A 635 32.25 6.99 -21.37
N ARG A 636 33.55 6.91 -21.64
CA ARG A 636 34.59 7.58 -20.86
C ARG A 636 35.23 8.67 -21.71
N GLY A 637 35.04 9.92 -21.30
CA GLY A 637 35.45 11.10 -22.08
C GLY A 637 36.73 11.75 -21.57
N ASP A 638 37.37 12.56 -22.42
CA ASP A 638 38.53 13.40 -22.07
C ASP A 638 38.13 14.82 -21.62
N GLY A 639 36.83 15.11 -21.55
CA GLY A 639 36.25 16.38 -21.08
C GLY A 639 34.76 16.54 -21.43
N PRO A 640 34.10 17.63 -20.99
CA PRO A 640 32.67 17.82 -21.18
C PRO A 640 32.28 17.84 -22.67
N THR A 641 31.33 16.99 -23.04
CA THR A 641 30.81 16.89 -24.41
C THR A 641 29.29 16.85 -24.43
N ASP A 642 28.71 17.34 -25.52
CA ASP A 642 27.33 17.09 -25.90
C ASP A 642 27.28 16.04 -27.02
N GLY A 643 26.20 15.27 -27.10
CA GLY A 643 26.05 14.25 -28.13
C GLY A 643 24.81 13.40 -27.97
N THR A 644 24.78 12.29 -28.70
CA THR A 644 23.69 11.31 -28.62
C THR A 644 24.26 9.92 -28.36
N VAL A 645 23.73 9.26 -27.33
CA VAL A 645 23.91 7.83 -27.10
C VAL A 645 22.75 7.09 -27.78
N GLU A 646 23.06 6.10 -28.58
CA GLU A 646 22.11 5.09 -29.07
C GLU A 646 22.49 3.73 -28.47
N LEU A 647 21.59 3.13 -27.69
CA LEU A 647 21.73 1.76 -27.23
C LEU A 647 20.86 0.84 -28.09
N GLU A 648 21.44 -0.22 -28.64
CA GLU A 648 20.72 -1.38 -29.16
C GLU A 648 20.65 -2.42 -28.05
N VAL A 649 19.44 -2.73 -27.58
CA VAL A 649 19.20 -3.49 -26.35
C VAL A 649 18.51 -4.82 -26.69
N PRO A 650 19.14 -5.98 -26.43
CA PRO A 650 18.55 -7.27 -26.77
C PRO A 650 17.37 -7.60 -25.86
N ALA A 651 16.47 -8.46 -26.33
CA ALA A 651 15.30 -8.86 -25.56
C ALA A 651 15.68 -9.46 -24.20
N GLY A 652 15.03 -9.00 -23.14
CA GLY A 652 15.26 -9.44 -21.76
C GLY A 652 16.24 -8.58 -20.95
N VAL A 653 16.92 -7.60 -21.57
CA VAL A 653 17.73 -6.61 -20.85
C VAL A 653 16.86 -5.43 -20.40
N SER A 654 17.02 -5.04 -19.15
CA SER A 654 16.36 -3.89 -18.54
C SER A 654 17.32 -2.70 -18.45
N VAL A 655 16.84 -1.51 -18.79
CA VAL A 655 17.51 -0.23 -18.58
C VAL A 655 16.77 0.51 -17.46
N TYR A 656 17.47 0.87 -16.40
CA TYR A 656 16.87 1.52 -15.23
C TYR A 656 17.02 3.04 -15.28
N THR A 657 18.25 3.50 -15.51
CA THR A 657 18.60 4.93 -15.51
C THR A 657 19.90 5.17 -16.29
N PHE A 658 20.10 6.41 -16.77
CA PHE A 658 21.41 6.92 -17.16
C PHE A 658 21.90 7.95 -16.15
N THR A 659 23.17 7.83 -15.79
CA THR A 659 23.88 8.72 -14.88
C THR A 659 25.15 9.23 -15.54
N PHE A 660 25.76 10.27 -14.98
CA PHE A 660 26.76 11.07 -15.67
C PHE A 660 27.95 11.41 -14.76
N GLY A 661 29.05 11.81 -15.39
CA GLY A 661 30.30 12.21 -14.72
C GLY A 661 31.09 13.24 -15.49
#